data_AF-A0A3A6NWY9-F1
#
_entry.id   AF-A0A3A6NWY9-F1
#
_cell.length_a   1.000
_cell.length_b   1.000
_cell.length_c   1.000
_cell.angle_alpha   90.00
_cell.angle_beta   90.00
_cell.angle_gamma   90.00
#
_symmetry.space_group_name_H-M   'P 1'
#
loop_
_entity.id
_entity.type
_entity.pdbx_description
1 polymer ?
#
loop_
_entity_poly.entity_id
_entity_poly.type
_entity_poly.pdbx_seq_one_letter_code
_entity_poly.pdbx_strand_id
1 'polypeptide(L)'
;MADEFQNVTANDGDTLCGIAARFGYVNCQRVREVAENEPFRNRPLRSGDVVRVPLIERRNEGGRDVEVQHIFRRWGIPAPAIRIVHGSQWTPAAQDRTLTFVNISNYVSNQAGRNGTNAFPAGFGYQADGHADPDSFKIEVVDPQAGGNSVNVTLEALKPVYRADGTIDPATVVYNPFAAGDADAGMRSIIVACQQMSARSSTRYRSRYLRLVVDDQDFAALSGNPKRTDGTAQALLVSDLADGNNTANDHLEILDQRIRATYELRNCPAPAGQQKCRVVSELPMEEAARRRIKLCVHVFREAVGGGNAAGITEQNIRYRTMKWFRRAYAQISLAPRFVPCRVGAPAIEFLDPPPDNMLTISQEHGRPVSAAGGPYRLSFRLGLPPADVAAAEAAATGAGLTAAAARPTVTVNLTLNWTPEQVAAAIVAEVGALRGNIFAAQSFANARAFTAVNRSCDILITRTDNRRVMIENETLTPGAGITIDVARVNITNVNGALPNSLPVLNPDLRRLIRAAPGTDDRLDFYICREFTTFGGLGLIPHTDLRADYRADSPLRWACFVMARDFMDAGDDWPWAYPHEAGHVLPDAFHVDNASPLASPCLMRETVLSQLCPVDASKRLFDTPVNIRYACWDPAQPTVGAARWVTGSMAERFRSRGASVLENW
;
A
#
# COMPACT_ATOMS: atom_id res chain seq x y z
N MET A 1 -22.77 60.54 -19.04
CA MET A 1 -23.06 59.81 -17.79
C MET A 1 -22.12 58.63 -17.76
N ALA A 2 -21.08 58.68 -16.94
CA ALA A 2 -20.20 57.54 -16.75
C ALA A 2 -20.93 56.53 -15.86
N ASP A 3 -20.92 55.25 -16.22
CA ASP A 3 -21.55 54.20 -15.42
C ASP A 3 -21.05 54.27 -13.97
N GLU A 4 -21.97 54.38 -13.01
CA GLU A 4 -21.68 54.48 -11.57
C GLU A 4 -21.04 53.18 -11.01
N PHE A 5 -21.12 52.10 -11.79
CA PHE A 5 -20.67 50.77 -11.42
C PHE A 5 -19.93 50.08 -12.58
N GLN A 6 -19.01 49.18 -12.25
CA GLN A 6 -18.38 48.26 -13.18
C GLN A 6 -18.82 46.83 -12.88
N ASN A 7 -19.21 46.10 -13.93
CA ASN A 7 -19.50 44.67 -13.83
C ASN A 7 -18.19 43.87 -13.91
N VAL A 8 -18.03 42.93 -12.98
CA VAL A 8 -16.86 42.05 -12.89
C VAL A 8 -17.33 40.61 -12.89
N THR A 9 -16.93 39.85 -13.91
CA THR A 9 -17.12 38.40 -13.93
C THR A 9 -16.10 37.77 -12.98
N ALA A 10 -16.60 37.08 -11.96
CA ALA A 10 -15.78 36.35 -11.01
C ALA A 10 -15.15 35.12 -11.66
N ASN A 11 -13.92 34.80 -11.26
CA ASN A 11 -13.28 33.52 -11.54
C ASN A 11 -13.34 32.61 -10.31
N ASP A 12 -12.99 31.34 -10.48
CA ASP A 12 -12.85 30.42 -9.34
C ASP A 12 -11.80 30.93 -8.35
N GLY A 13 -12.15 30.88 -7.06
CA GLY A 13 -11.32 31.40 -5.97
C GLY A 13 -11.48 32.91 -5.70
N ASP A 14 -12.22 33.64 -6.53
CA ASP A 14 -12.53 35.04 -6.23
C ASP A 14 -13.44 35.18 -5.00
N THR A 15 -13.29 36.30 -4.31
CA THR A 15 -14.15 36.67 -3.18
C THR A 15 -14.61 38.12 -3.35
N LEU A 16 -15.72 38.49 -2.70
CA LEU A 16 -16.15 39.90 -2.70
C LEU A 16 -15.06 40.83 -2.14
N CYS A 17 -14.29 40.38 -1.14
CA CYS A 17 -13.14 41.15 -0.62
C CYS A 17 -11.99 41.24 -1.62
N GLY A 18 -11.68 40.15 -2.33
CA GLY A 18 -10.65 40.13 -3.37
C GLY A 18 -11.00 41.02 -4.55
N ILE A 19 -12.25 40.95 -5.03
CA ILE A 19 -12.75 41.85 -6.06
C ILE A 19 -12.69 43.29 -5.56
N ALA A 20 -13.21 43.61 -4.37
CA ALA A 20 -13.13 44.96 -3.83
C ALA A 20 -11.69 45.51 -3.73
N ALA A 21 -10.74 44.67 -3.30
CA ALA A 21 -9.31 45.01 -3.20
C ALA A 21 -8.70 45.38 -4.57
N ARG A 22 -9.04 44.65 -5.64
CA ARG A 22 -8.60 44.97 -7.03
C ARG A 22 -9.07 46.35 -7.48
N PHE A 23 -10.23 46.77 -6.98
CA PHE A 23 -10.84 48.06 -7.27
C PHE A 23 -10.43 49.17 -6.30
N GLY A 24 -9.46 48.94 -5.41
CA GLY A 24 -8.92 49.95 -4.49
C GLY A 24 -9.73 50.15 -3.21
N TYR A 25 -10.73 49.31 -2.96
CA TYR A 25 -11.43 49.29 -1.68
C TYR A 25 -10.64 48.53 -0.62
N VAL A 26 -10.73 48.99 0.63
CA VAL A 26 -10.08 48.36 1.78
C VAL A 26 -10.69 46.98 2.07
N ASN A 27 -12.00 46.82 1.87
CA ASN A 27 -12.73 45.58 2.11
C ASN A 27 -14.00 45.50 1.22
N CYS A 28 -14.80 44.44 1.36
CA CYS A 28 -15.99 44.26 0.53
C CYS A 28 -17.23 45.04 0.97
N GLN A 29 -17.16 45.99 1.92
CA GLN A 29 -18.36 46.65 2.44
C GLN A 29 -19.16 47.33 1.33
N ARG A 30 -18.49 48.18 0.53
CA ARG A 30 -19.12 48.89 -0.60
C ARG A 30 -19.69 47.95 -1.66
N VAL A 31 -19.03 46.83 -1.91
CA VAL A 31 -19.52 45.81 -2.85
C VAL A 31 -20.74 45.09 -2.27
N ARG A 32 -20.78 44.83 -0.96
CA ARG A 32 -21.93 44.20 -0.29
C ARG A 32 -23.14 45.13 -0.22
N GLU A 33 -22.94 46.45 -0.10
CA GLU A 33 -24.03 47.45 -0.05
C GLU A 33 -24.84 47.52 -1.36
N VAL A 34 -24.26 47.10 -2.49
CA VAL A 34 -24.97 47.00 -3.78
C VAL A 34 -26.05 45.92 -3.72
N ALA A 35 -27.28 46.28 -4.10
CA ALA A 35 -28.46 45.42 -4.00
C ALA A 35 -28.33 44.18 -4.90
N GLU A 36 -27.80 44.34 -6.10
CA GLU A 36 -27.63 43.29 -7.11
C GLU A 36 -26.62 42.22 -6.69
N ASN A 37 -25.77 42.50 -5.71
CA ASN A 37 -24.82 41.52 -5.16
C ASN A 37 -25.41 40.69 -4.01
N GLU A 38 -26.69 40.89 -3.64
CA GLU A 38 -27.36 40.12 -2.58
C GLU A 38 -27.21 38.60 -2.70
N PRO A 39 -27.36 37.98 -3.91
CA PRO A 39 -27.22 36.53 -4.08
C PRO A 39 -25.84 35.96 -3.75
N PHE A 40 -24.81 36.82 -3.68
CA PHE A 40 -23.42 36.44 -3.44
C PHE A 40 -22.99 36.63 -1.97
N ARG A 41 -23.84 37.20 -1.11
CA ARG A 41 -23.46 37.56 0.27
C ARG A 41 -23.26 36.35 1.20
N ASN A 42 -23.90 35.22 0.88
CA ASN A 42 -24.01 34.04 1.73
C ASN A 42 -23.54 32.73 1.06
N ARG A 43 -22.76 32.84 -0.02
CA ARG A 43 -22.09 31.70 -0.66
C ARG A 43 -20.75 32.13 -1.25
N PRO A 44 -19.82 31.19 -1.48
CA PRO A 44 -18.66 31.46 -2.32
C PRO A 44 -19.05 31.91 -3.73
N LEU A 45 -18.26 32.81 -4.32
CA LEU A 45 -18.38 33.14 -5.74
C LEU A 45 -17.98 31.92 -6.57
N ARG A 46 -18.63 31.78 -7.73
CA ARG A 46 -18.36 30.76 -8.74
C ARG A 46 -17.91 31.45 -10.01
N SER A 47 -17.09 30.78 -10.82
CA SER A 47 -16.77 31.27 -12.15
C SER A 47 -18.05 31.63 -12.94
N GLY A 48 -18.07 32.82 -13.52
CA GLY A 48 -19.21 33.35 -14.28
C GLY A 48 -20.20 34.21 -13.47
N ASP A 49 -20.13 34.22 -12.13
CA ASP A 49 -20.91 35.17 -11.32
C ASP A 49 -20.55 36.61 -11.71
N VAL A 50 -21.55 37.46 -11.93
CA VAL A 50 -21.33 38.88 -12.28
C VAL A 50 -21.53 39.74 -11.04
N VAL A 51 -20.42 40.26 -10.49
CA VAL A 51 -20.41 41.14 -9.32
C VAL A 51 -20.37 42.59 -9.77
N ARG A 52 -21.29 43.41 -9.26
CA ARG A 52 -21.37 44.84 -9.56
C ARG A 52 -20.55 45.64 -8.55
N VAL A 53 -19.52 46.32 -9.01
CA VAL A 53 -18.57 47.05 -8.16
C VAL A 53 -18.76 48.56 -8.34
N PRO A 54 -19.04 49.34 -7.29
CA PRO A 54 -19.09 50.80 -7.43
C PRO A 54 -17.74 51.34 -7.91
N LEU A 55 -17.74 52.35 -8.77
CA LEU A 55 -16.50 53.01 -9.15
C LEU A 55 -16.01 53.90 -8.00
N ILE A 56 -14.69 53.96 -7.79
CA ILE A 56 -14.12 54.94 -6.87
C ILE A 56 -14.31 56.33 -7.46
N GLU A 57 -15.13 57.15 -6.81
CA GLU A 57 -15.19 58.59 -7.08
C GLU A 57 -13.80 59.20 -6.86
N ARG A 58 -13.14 59.61 -7.95
CA ARG A 58 -12.00 60.51 -7.86
C ARG A 58 -12.53 61.85 -7.37
N ARG A 59 -12.35 62.16 -6.08
CA ARG A 59 -12.55 63.53 -5.62
C ARG A 59 -11.58 64.43 -6.39
N ASN A 60 -12.11 65.27 -7.27
CA ASN A 60 -11.41 66.47 -7.69
C ASN A 60 -11.28 67.32 -6.43
N GLU A 61 -10.10 67.36 -5.83
CA GLU A 61 -9.76 68.35 -4.81
C GLU A 61 -9.73 69.70 -5.54
N GLY A 62 -10.90 70.33 -5.69
CA GLY A 62 -11.05 71.64 -6.34
C GLY A 62 -10.32 72.72 -5.56
N GLY A 63 -8.99 72.76 -5.68
CA GLY A 63 -8.11 73.74 -5.05
C GLY A 63 -8.16 73.74 -3.52
N ARG A 64 -8.28 72.59 -2.85
CA ARG A 64 -8.13 72.55 -1.38
C ARG A 64 -6.67 72.85 -1.01
N ASP A 65 -6.50 73.65 0.05
CA ASP A 65 -5.21 74.13 0.54
C ASP A 65 -4.20 73.00 0.74
N VAL A 66 -2.95 73.25 0.32
CA VAL A 66 -1.78 72.36 0.49
C VAL A 66 -1.43 72.09 1.97
N GLU A 67 -2.15 72.69 2.92
CA GLU A 67 -1.92 72.58 4.36
C GLU A 67 -2.81 71.56 5.07
N VAL A 68 -3.69 70.84 4.35
CA VAL A 68 -4.52 69.79 4.95
C VAL A 68 -3.82 68.43 4.85
N GLN A 69 -3.86 67.63 5.91
CA GLN A 69 -3.33 66.27 5.87
C GLN A 69 -4.16 65.38 4.93
N HIS A 70 -3.61 65.05 3.76
CA HIS A 70 -4.23 64.14 2.80
C HIS A 70 -4.00 62.67 3.23
N ILE A 71 -5.06 61.87 3.25
CA ILE A 71 -4.97 60.42 3.47
C ILE A 71 -4.89 59.73 2.10
N PHE A 72 -3.68 59.39 1.69
CA PHE A 72 -3.45 58.60 0.49
C PHE A 72 -3.78 57.12 0.72
N ARG A 73 -4.55 56.52 -0.19
CA ARG A 73 -4.80 55.07 -0.19
C ARG A 73 -4.04 54.42 -1.33
N ARG A 74 -3.33 53.33 -1.00
CA ARG A 74 -2.58 52.57 -2.00
C ARG A 74 -3.54 51.82 -2.91
N TRP A 75 -3.60 52.21 -4.18
CA TRP A 75 -4.26 51.44 -5.22
C TRP A 75 -3.47 50.15 -5.48
N GLY A 76 -4.17 49.03 -5.67
CA GLY A 76 -3.56 47.77 -6.11
C GLY A 76 -2.97 46.96 -4.96
N ILE A 77 -3.61 47.00 -3.79
CA ILE A 77 -3.32 46.00 -2.75
C ILE A 77 -3.61 44.60 -3.30
N PRO A 78 -2.75 43.61 -3.01
CA PRO A 78 -2.95 42.27 -3.56
C PRO A 78 -4.25 41.68 -3.00
N ALA A 79 -5.02 41.01 -3.86
CA ALA A 79 -6.22 40.31 -3.43
C ALA A 79 -5.86 39.26 -2.37
N PRO A 80 -6.73 39.04 -1.35
CA PRO A 80 -6.52 37.96 -0.40
C PRO A 80 -6.45 36.61 -1.12
N ALA A 81 -5.50 35.78 -0.72
CA ALA A 81 -5.24 34.49 -1.35
C ALA A 81 -4.67 33.50 -0.34
N ILE A 82 -4.85 32.22 -0.61
CA ILE A 82 -4.21 31.13 0.12
C ILE A 82 -3.59 30.16 -0.88
N ARG A 83 -2.45 29.59 -0.53
CA ARG A 83 -1.79 28.56 -1.32
C ARG A 83 -0.97 27.63 -0.44
N ILE A 84 -0.83 26.39 -0.89
CA ILE A 84 0.08 25.42 -0.30
C ILE A 84 1.40 25.50 -1.08
N VAL A 85 2.51 25.64 -0.35
CA VAL A 85 3.86 25.81 -0.89
C VAL A 85 4.81 24.87 -0.17
N HIS A 86 5.98 24.59 -0.74
CA HIS A 86 6.99 23.81 -0.03
C HIS A 86 7.76 24.67 0.99
N GLY A 87 8.11 25.91 0.62
CA GLY A 87 8.88 26.82 1.48
C GLY A 87 10.36 26.85 1.09
N SER A 88 10.67 27.64 0.05
CA SER A 88 12.02 27.78 -0.52
C SER A 88 13.01 28.54 0.39
N GLN A 89 14.28 28.15 0.31
CA GLN A 89 15.42 28.84 0.94
C GLN A 89 15.77 30.16 0.27
N TRP A 90 15.72 30.18 -1.06
CA TRP A 90 16.38 31.19 -1.89
C TRP A 90 15.38 32.10 -2.63
N THR A 91 14.12 31.67 -2.68
CA THR A 91 13.09 32.36 -3.42
C THR A 91 12.35 33.30 -2.48
N PRO A 92 12.22 34.60 -2.79
CA PRO A 92 11.32 35.49 -2.05
C PRO A 92 9.94 34.86 -1.97
N ALA A 93 9.27 34.94 -0.82
CA ALA A 93 8.03 34.19 -0.61
C ALA A 93 7.01 34.39 -1.73
N ALA A 94 6.86 35.61 -2.24
CA ALA A 94 5.94 35.91 -3.35
C ALA A 94 6.19 35.10 -4.64
N GLN A 95 7.40 34.60 -4.85
CA GLN A 95 7.83 33.83 -6.01
C GLN A 95 7.97 32.32 -5.71
N ASP A 96 7.78 31.90 -4.46
CA ASP A 96 7.84 30.50 -4.06
C ASP A 96 6.83 29.67 -4.86
N ARG A 97 7.19 28.45 -5.24
CA ARG A 97 6.33 27.63 -6.10
C ARG A 97 5.11 27.15 -5.32
N THR A 98 3.92 27.41 -5.88
CA THR A 98 2.68 26.78 -5.43
C THR A 98 2.73 25.30 -5.77
N LEU A 99 2.49 24.44 -4.78
CA LEU A 99 2.40 23.00 -4.98
C LEU A 99 1.14 22.65 -5.77
N THR A 100 1.23 21.57 -6.54
CA THR A 100 0.11 21.01 -7.33
C THR A 100 -0.41 19.71 -6.72
N PHE A 101 0.32 19.12 -5.78
CA PHE A 101 -0.04 17.96 -4.99
C PHE A 101 0.75 17.99 -3.67
N VAL A 102 0.39 17.10 -2.76
CA VAL A 102 1.10 16.86 -1.49
C VAL A 102 1.31 15.35 -1.31
N ASN A 103 2.35 14.97 -0.57
CA ASN A 103 2.69 13.57 -0.34
C ASN A 103 2.39 13.14 1.09
N ILE A 104 2.20 11.84 1.26
CA ILE A 104 2.19 11.20 2.57
C ILE A 104 3.65 11.01 2.99
N SER A 105 4.00 11.47 4.18
CA SER A 105 5.37 11.38 4.69
C SER A 105 5.81 9.91 4.78
N ASN A 106 6.92 9.57 4.12
CA ASN A 106 7.61 8.30 4.34
C ASN A 106 8.74 8.39 5.39
N TYR A 107 8.91 9.55 6.02
CA TYR A 107 9.87 9.79 7.08
C TYR A 107 9.29 9.40 8.44
N VAL A 108 10.17 9.13 9.42
CA VAL A 108 9.75 9.13 10.83
C VAL A 108 9.12 10.48 11.14
N SER A 109 7.90 10.49 11.66
CA SER A 109 7.06 11.70 11.70
C SER A 109 7.71 12.88 12.42
N ASN A 110 8.46 12.65 13.49
CA ASN A 110 9.20 13.68 14.22
C ASN A 110 10.66 13.93 13.72
N GLN A 111 11.05 13.36 12.58
CA GLN A 111 12.38 13.53 11.97
C GLN A 111 12.31 14.09 10.54
N ALA A 112 13.33 14.81 10.07
CA ALA A 112 13.43 15.47 8.78
C ALA A 112 14.90 15.52 8.29
N GLY A 113 15.20 16.40 7.34
CA GLY A 113 16.55 16.58 6.81
C GLY A 113 16.83 15.69 5.59
N ARG A 114 18.00 15.85 4.98
CA ARG A 114 18.36 15.15 3.73
C ARG A 114 18.43 13.63 3.86
N ASN A 115 18.59 13.15 5.08
CA ASN A 115 18.76 11.74 5.43
C ASN A 115 17.70 11.28 6.42
N GLY A 116 16.68 12.09 6.72
CA GLY A 116 15.58 11.74 7.61
C GLY A 116 15.93 11.51 9.08
N THR A 117 17.08 12.00 9.58
CA THR A 117 17.49 11.77 10.98
C THR A 117 17.44 13.01 11.88
N ASN A 118 17.31 14.21 11.31
CA ASN A 118 17.28 15.46 12.10
C ASN A 118 15.90 15.68 12.70
N ALA A 119 15.74 16.49 13.75
CA ALA A 119 14.42 16.76 14.30
C ALA A 119 13.52 17.51 13.29
N PHE A 120 12.23 17.14 13.22
CA PHE A 120 11.27 17.87 12.41
C PHE A 120 11.09 19.31 12.97
N PRO A 121 11.18 20.36 12.13
CA PRO A 121 11.25 21.73 12.63
C PRO A 121 9.93 22.23 13.22
N ALA A 122 9.97 22.70 14.47
CA ALA A 122 8.82 23.29 15.18
C ALA A 122 8.74 24.83 15.06
N GLY A 123 9.72 25.46 14.41
CA GLY A 123 9.80 26.91 14.25
C GLY A 123 9.07 27.45 13.02
N PHE A 124 8.74 28.75 13.06
CA PHE A 124 8.31 29.50 11.87
C PHE A 124 9.52 29.94 11.02
N GLY A 125 9.24 30.44 9.82
CA GLY A 125 10.28 30.85 8.88
C GLY A 125 10.90 29.68 8.12
N TYR A 126 11.97 29.95 7.37
CA TYR A 126 12.71 28.91 6.66
C TYR A 126 13.49 28.03 7.64
N GLN A 127 13.45 26.71 7.41
CA GLN A 127 14.20 25.71 8.19
C GLN A 127 14.76 24.68 7.20
N ALA A 128 16.08 24.50 7.22
CA ALA A 128 16.78 23.69 6.23
C ALA A 128 16.35 22.22 6.26
N ASP A 129 16.10 21.65 7.44
CA ASP A 129 15.71 20.25 7.58
C ASP A 129 14.29 19.99 7.07
N GLY A 130 13.36 20.93 7.29
CA GLY A 130 12.02 20.86 6.70
C GLY A 130 12.09 20.96 5.18
N HIS A 131 12.86 21.92 4.65
CA HIS A 131 13.04 22.04 3.20
C HIS A 131 13.68 20.81 2.54
N ALA A 132 14.57 20.11 3.25
CA ALA A 132 15.21 18.91 2.71
C ALA A 132 14.29 17.69 2.67
N ASP A 133 13.17 17.72 3.41
CA ASP A 133 12.13 16.70 3.39
C ASP A 133 11.13 17.00 2.25
N PRO A 134 11.10 16.17 1.19
CA PRO A 134 10.26 16.39 0.01
C PRO A 134 8.75 16.32 0.32
N ASP A 135 8.35 15.61 1.38
CA ASP A 135 6.95 15.40 1.74
C ASP A 135 6.41 16.50 2.67
N SER A 136 7.28 17.41 3.14
CA SER A 136 6.85 18.55 3.93
C SER A 136 6.30 19.70 3.08
N PHE A 137 5.38 20.45 3.68
CA PHE A 137 4.80 21.63 3.05
C PHE A 137 4.45 22.71 4.07
N LYS A 138 4.03 23.87 3.56
CA LYS A 138 3.56 25.03 4.30
C LYS A 138 2.30 25.60 3.68
N ILE A 139 1.56 26.34 4.49
CA ILE A 139 0.45 27.16 4.04
C ILE A 139 0.94 28.61 4.00
N GLU A 140 0.68 29.30 2.90
CA GLU A 140 0.88 30.74 2.79
C GLU A 140 -0.46 31.44 2.60
N VAL A 141 -0.70 32.47 3.41
CA VAL A 141 -1.84 33.37 3.30
C VAL A 141 -1.35 34.75 2.90
N VAL A 142 -2.01 35.35 1.91
CA VAL A 142 -1.91 36.76 1.58
C VAL A 142 -3.18 37.44 2.06
N ASP A 143 -3.06 38.36 3.00
CA ASP A 143 -4.16 39.21 3.46
C ASP A 143 -3.62 40.56 3.90
N PRO A 144 -3.74 41.61 3.06
CA PRO A 144 -3.30 42.95 3.41
C PRO A 144 -4.04 43.58 4.57
N GLN A 145 -5.21 43.05 4.90
CA GLN A 145 -6.14 43.63 5.86
C GLN A 145 -6.17 42.86 7.17
N ALA A 146 -5.58 41.66 7.28
CA ALA A 146 -5.67 40.85 8.50
C ALA A 146 -5.23 41.61 9.75
N GLY A 147 -4.09 42.32 9.67
CA GLY A 147 -3.46 42.96 10.82
C GLY A 147 -2.96 41.95 11.87
N GLY A 148 -2.05 42.41 12.73
CA GLY A 148 -1.42 41.57 13.76
C GLY A 148 -0.37 40.59 13.22
N ASN A 149 0.19 39.78 14.11
CA ASN A 149 1.38 38.96 13.81
C ASN A 149 1.06 37.52 13.35
N SER A 150 -0.22 37.11 13.36
CA SER A 150 -0.64 35.75 13.01
C SER A 150 -2.08 35.69 12.51
N VAL A 151 -2.35 34.73 11.63
CA VAL A 151 -3.68 34.31 11.18
C VAL A 151 -3.85 32.80 11.36
N ASN A 152 -5.08 32.32 11.42
CA ASN A 152 -5.38 30.89 11.57
C ASN A 152 -6.02 30.34 10.28
N VAL A 153 -5.59 29.16 9.88
CA VAL A 153 -6.10 28.44 8.72
C VAL A 153 -6.65 27.10 9.19
N THR A 154 -7.81 26.70 8.66
CA THR A 154 -8.29 25.32 8.80
C THR A 154 -7.65 24.48 7.70
N LEU A 155 -6.93 23.43 8.08
CA LEU A 155 -6.40 22.43 7.16
C LEU A 155 -7.15 21.12 7.39
N GLU A 156 -7.78 20.58 6.35
CA GLU A 156 -8.64 19.40 6.43
C GLU A 156 -8.38 18.39 5.31
N ALA A 157 -8.56 17.12 5.62
CA ALA A 157 -8.64 16.03 4.66
C ALA A 157 -10.11 15.88 4.20
N LEU A 158 -10.30 15.61 2.91
CA LEU A 158 -11.60 15.44 2.29
C LEU A 158 -11.70 14.07 1.64
N LYS A 159 -12.84 13.41 1.81
CA LYS A 159 -13.15 12.13 1.17
C LYS A 159 -13.95 12.33 -0.12
N PRO A 160 -13.65 11.58 -1.19
CA PRO A 160 -14.45 11.60 -2.42
C PRO A 160 -15.82 10.97 -2.18
N VAL A 161 -16.82 11.39 -2.96
CA VAL A 161 -18.08 10.67 -3.12
C VAL A 161 -17.92 9.69 -4.28
N TYR A 162 -17.81 8.41 -3.94
CA TYR A 162 -17.75 7.33 -4.92
C TYR A 162 -19.10 7.14 -5.62
N ARG A 163 -19.03 6.72 -6.89
CA ARG A 163 -20.19 6.19 -7.61
C ARG A 163 -20.62 4.84 -7.02
N ALA A 164 -21.81 4.38 -7.39
CA ALA A 164 -22.34 3.09 -6.95
C ALA A 164 -21.46 1.89 -7.35
N ASP A 165 -20.67 2.03 -8.43
CA ASP A 165 -19.70 1.03 -8.88
C ASP A 165 -18.33 1.14 -8.18
N GLY A 166 -18.20 2.03 -7.20
CA GLY A 166 -16.96 2.28 -6.46
C GLY A 166 -15.94 3.14 -7.18
N THR A 167 -16.25 3.68 -8.37
CA THR A 167 -15.33 4.53 -9.14
C THR A 167 -15.46 6.01 -8.78
N ILE A 168 -14.42 6.78 -9.12
CA ILE A 168 -14.41 8.24 -9.07
C ILE A 168 -14.38 8.75 -10.50
N ASP A 169 -15.23 9.73 -10.83
CA ASP A 169 -15.09 10.49 -12.07
C ASP A 169 -14.29 11.77 -11.82
N PRO A 170 -13.07 11.88 -12.37
CA PRO A 170 -12.24 13.06 -12.20
C PRO A 170 -12.94 14.37 -12.63
N ALA A 171 -13.89 14.30 -13.57
CA ALA A 171 -14.60 15.49 -14.09
C ALA A 171 -15.73 15.97 -13.17
N THR A 172 -16.32 15.10 -12.35
CA THR A 172 -17.53 15.42 -11.57
C THR A 172 -17.45 15.07 -10.09
N VAL A 173 -16.31 14.55 -9.61
CA VAL A 173 -16.14 14.13 -8.23
C VAL A 173 -16.42 15.28 -7.25
N VAL A 174 -17.19 14.96 -6.21
CA VAL A 174 -17.43 15.85 -5.08
C VAL A 174 -16.62 15.36 -3.89
N TYR A 175 -15.97 16.31 -3.20
CA TYR A 175 -15.16 16.04 -2.01
C TYR A 175 -15.82 16.63 -0.76
N ASN A 176 -16.09 15.77 0.21
CA ASN A 176 -16.76 16.13 1.46
C ASN A 176 -15.78 16.04 2.65
N PRO A 177 -15.92 16.92 3.65
CA PRO A 177 -15.24 16.75 4.93
C PRO A 177 -15.64 15.44 5.61
N PHE A 178 -14.77 14.94 6.48
CA PHE A 178 -15.12 13.85 7.39
C PHE A 178 -16.14 14.34 8.42
N ALA A 179 -17.20 13.56 8.63
CA ALA A 179 -18.27 13.86 9.56
C ALA A 179 -17.88 13.49 11.00
N ALA A 180 -18.53 14.07 12.00
CA ALA A 180 -18.22 13.82 13.42
C ALA A 180 -18.36 12.35 13.86
N GLY A 181 -19.09 11.52 13.10
CA GLY A 181 -19.22 10.07 13.35
C GLY A 181 -18.19 9.20 12.62
N ASP A 182 -17.37 9.78 11.75
CA ASP A 182 -16.28 9.05 11.10
C ASP A 182 -15.13 8.82 12.12
N ALA A 183 -14.43 7.69 12.00
CA ALA A 183 -13.26 7.40 12.81
C ALA A 183 -12.19 8.50 12.65
N ASP A 184 -11.62 8.92 13.78
CA ASP A 184 -10.59 9.96 13.88
C ASP A 184 -10.95 11.31 13.23
N ALA A 185 -12.23 11.63 13.05
CA ALA A 185 -12.68 12.87 12.41
C ALA A 185 -12.01 14.15 12.97
N GLY A 186 -11.71 14.18 14.28
CA GLY A 186 -10.96 15.28 14.90
C GLY A 186 -9.54 15.47 14.36
N MET A 187 -8.86 14.39 13.98
CA MET A 187 -7.51 14.43 13.41
C MET A 187 -7.52 14.75 11.90
N ARG A 188 -8.69 14.73 11.26
CA ARG A 188 -8.90 15.06 9.83
C ARG A 188 -9.06 16.55 9.58
N SER A 189 -9.12 17.37 10.61
CA SER A 189 -9.28 18.82 10.51
C SER A 189 -8.55 19.51 11.66
N ILE A 190 -7.52 20.28 11.33
CA ILE A 190 -6.68 20.97 12.31
C ILE A 190 -6.67 22.49 12.06
N ILE A 191 -6.42 23.24 13.14
CA ILE A 191 -6.11 24.67 13.03
C ILE A 191 -4.60 24.84 12.93
N VAL A 192 -4.16 25.59 11.91
CA VAL A 192 -2.75 25.91 11.65
C VAL A 192 -2.56 27.42 11.79
N ALA A 193 -1.68 27.83 12.71
CA ALA A 193 -1.25 29.22 12.80
C ALA A 193 -0.26 29.55 11.67
N CYS A 194 -0.47 30.70 11.03
CA CYS A 194 0.43 31.28 10.03
C CYS A 194 0.94 32.63 10.55
N GLN A 195 2.25 32.76 10.76
CA GLN A 195 2.87 33.98 11.27
C GLN A 195 3.28 34.93 10.14
N GLN A 196 3.20 36.22 10.44
CA GLN A 196 3.63 37.27 9.52
C GLN A 196 5.11 37.11 9.18
N MET A 197 5.42 37.10 7.88
CA MET A 197 6.77 36.81 7.39
C MET A 197 7.80 37.90 7.65
N SER A 198 7.39 39.16 7.63
CA SER A 198 8.25 40.27 8.03
C SER A 198 7.41 41.42 8.54
N ALA A 199 7.89 42.11 9.56
CA ALA A 199 7.24 43.31 10.08
C ALA A 199 7.10 44.42 9.02
N ARG A 200 7.96 44.40 7.98
CA ARG A 200 7.95 45.36 6.86
C ARG A 200 6.99 44.97 5.72
N SER A 201 6.60 43.69 5.61
CA SER A 201 5.59 43.20 4.67
C SER A 201 4.34 42.75 5.45
N SER A 202 3.43 43.69 5.69
CA SER A 202 2.22 43.49 6.52
C SER A 202 1.14 42.57 5.92
N THR A 203 1.43 41.89 4.81
CA THR A 203 0.38 41.26 3.98
C THR A 203 0.54 39.75 3.81
N ARG A 204 1.64 39.14 4.26
CA ARG A 204 1.91 37.70 4.05
C ARG A 204 2.20 36.95 5.34
N TYR A 205 1.59 35.79 5.46
CA TYR A 205 1.66 34.91 6.63
C TYR A 205 2.02 33.50 6.17
N ARG A 206 2.87 32.79 6.94
CA ARG A 206 3.26 31.41 6.66
C ARG A 206 3.19 30.53 7.88
N SER A 207 2.77 29.28 7.68
CA SER A 207 2.81 28.25 8.72
C SER A 207 4.24 27.76 9.00
N ARG A 208 4.36 26.96 10.06
CA ARG A 208 5.47 26.00 10.23
C ARG A 208 5.42 24.95 9.13
N TYR A 209 6.46 24.12 9.01
CA TYR A 209 6.38 22.93 8.16
C TYR A 209 5.32 21.96 8.71
N LEU A 210 4.58 21.36 7.79
CA LEU A 210 3.46 20.45 8.02
C LEU A 210 3.71 19.13 7.28
N ARG A 211 3.05 18.06 7.72
CA ARG A 211 3.08 16.73 7.11
C ARG A 211 1.71 16.09 7.02
N LEU A 212 1.57 15.19 6.05
CA LEU A 212 0.49 14.22 6.01
C LEU A 212 0.97 12.91 6.61
N VAL A 213 0.16 12.28 7.46
CA VAL A 213 0.46 11.00 8.13
C VAL A 213 -0.72 10.04 8.02
N VAL A 214 -0.45 8.73 8.06
CA VAL A 214 -1.46 7.67 7.87
C VAL A 214 -1.85 6.95 9.17
N ASP A 215 -1.18 7.24 10.29
CA ASP A 215 -1.49 6.65 11.58
C ASP A 215 -1.54 7.69 12.70
N ASP A 216 -2.28 7.35 13.75
CA ASP A 216 -2.58 8.19 14.90
C ASP A 216 -1.35 8.40 15.80
N GLN A 217 -0.45 7.42 15.90
CA GLN A 217 0.80 7.56 16.65
C GLN A 217 1.70 8.64 16.03
N ASP A 218 1.81 8.68 14.70
CA ASP A 218 2.53 9.73 13.99
C ASP A 218 1.87 11.09 14.12
N PHE A 219 0.53 11.13 14.07
CA PHE A 219 -0.20 12.36 14.34
C PHE A 219 0.10 12.85 15.76
N ALA A 220 0.00 11.98 16.77
CA ALA A 220 0.21 12.32 18.17
C ALA A 220 1.66 12.80 18.43
N ALA A 221 2.65 12.22 17.74
CA ALA A 221 4.04 12.61 17.89
C ALA A 221 4.35 14.04 17.44
N LEU A 222 3.66 14.52 16.39
CA LEU A 222 3.84 15.87 15.83
C LEU A 222 2.83 16.89 16.37
N SER A 223 1.57 16.48 16.50
CA SER A 223 0.44 17.34 16.81
C SER A 223 -0.12 17.11 18.21
N GLY A 224 0.26 16.06 18.92
CA GLY A 224 -0.28 15.75 20.25
C GLY A 224 -1.79 15.49 20.21
N ASN A 225 -2.57 16.44 20.74
CA ASN A 225 -4.02 16.28 20.91
C ASN A 225 -4.76 16.29 19.55
N PRO A 226 -5.65 15.32 19.29
CA PRO A 226 -6.46 15.22 18.07
C PRO A 226 -7.44 16.37 17.84
N LYS A 227 -7.53 17.35 18.74
CA LYS A 227 -8.38 18.54 18.61
C LYS A 227 -7.61 19.83 18.83
N ARG A 228 -6.31 19.88 18.48
CA ARG A 228 -5.52 21.11 18.62
C ARG A 228 -6.13 22.26 17.83
N THR A 229 -6.77 23.17 18.56
CA THR A 229 -7.34 24.43 18.06
C THR A 229 -6.41 25.63 18.29
N ASP A 230 -5.29 25.42 18.99
CA ASP A 230 -4.32 26.45 19.36
C ASP A 230 -3.37 26.87 18.23
N GLY A 231 -3.49 26.25 17.05
CA GLY A 231 -2.66 26.56 15.89
C GLY A 231 -1.27 25.91 15.90
N THR A 232 -0.99 24.99 16.82
CA THR A 232 0.33 24.34 16.97
C THR A 232 0.43 22.95 16.34
N ALA A 233 -0.62 22.46 15.70
CA ALA A 233 -0.59 21.19 14.97
C ALA A 233 0.35 21.25 13.76
N GLN A 234 1.10 20.16 13.52
CA GLN A 234 2.05 20.04 12.40
C GLN A 234 1.83 18.80 11.53
N ALA A 235 0.87 17.94 11.89
CA ALA A 235 0.45 16.78 11.12
C ALA A 235 -1.06 16.81 10.86
N LEU A 236 -1.46 16.40 9.66
CA LEU A 236 -2.85 16.10 9.29
C LEU A 236 -2.96 14.59 9.02
N LEU A 237 -3.95 13.94 9.64
CA LEU A 237 -4.18 12.51 9.43
C LEU A 237 -4.96 12.26 8.13
N VAL A 238 -4.37 11.48 7.22
CA VAL A 238 -4.94 11.01 5.95
C VAL A 238 -4.84 9.48 5.89
N SER A 239 -5.95 8.81 6.14
CA SER A 239 -5.99 7.40 6.53
C SER A 239 -7.37 6.85 6.15
N ASP A 240 -7.48 5.53 6.09
CA ASP A 240 -8.73 4.81 5.82
C ASP A 240 -9.74 4.90 6.98
N LEU A 241 -10.91 4.31 6.75
CA LEU A 241 -11.94 4.02 7.75
C LEU A 241 -12.16 2.50 7.88
N ALA A 242 -11.21 1.67 7.44
CA ALA A 242 -11.44 0.26 7.18
C ALA A 242 -11.87 -0.52 8.43
N ASP A 243 -12.90 -1.35 8.26
CA ASP A 243 -13.51 -2.17 9.31
C ASP A 243 -13.62 -3.66 8.91
N GLY A 244 -13.21 -3.99 7.68
CA GLY A 244 -13.24 -5.32 7.10
C GLY A 244 -14.63 -5.76 6.63
N ASN A 245 -15.67 -4.95 6.81
CA ASN A 245 -17.06 -5.34 6.51
C ASN A 245 -17.39 -5.26 5.02
N ASN A 246 -16.44 -4.92 4.15
CA ASN A 246 -16.63 -4.71 2.73
C ASN A 246 -17.71 -3.64 2.42
N THR A 247 -17.71 -2.56 3.20
CA THR A 247 -18.63 -1.43 3.04
C THR A 247 -17.90 -0.21 2.46
N ALA A 248 -18.60 0.93 2.40
CA ALA A 248 -18.00 2.22 2.01
C ALA A 248 -16.74 2.59 2.83
N ASN A 249 -16.65 2.11 4.08
CA ASN A 249 -15.48 2.29 4.94
C ASN A 249 -14.22 1.62 4.35
N ASP A 250 -14.35 0.37 3.92
CA ASP A 250 -13.26 -0.38 3.28
C ASP A 250 -12.95 0.16 1.88
N HIS A 251 -13.91 0.78 1.20
CA HIS A 251 -13.73 1.34 -0.15
C HIS A 251 -13.09 2.73 -0.13
N LEU A 252 -13.07 3.43 1.00
CA LEU A 252 -12.37 4.70 1.11
C LEU A 252 -10.86 4.50 0.98
N GLU A 253 -10.33 4.84 -0.18
CA GLU A 253 -8.91 4.85 -0.44
C GLU A 253 -8.23 6.11 0.13
N ILE A 254 -7.04 5.94 0.72
CA ILE A 254 -6.25 7.03 1.30
C ILE A 254 -5.82 8.00 0.20
N LEU A 255 -5.27 7.45 -0.89
CA LEU A 255 -4.71 8.25 -1.97
C LEU A 255 -5.78 9.03 -2.74
N ASP A 256 -7.04 8.62 -2.71
CA ASP A 256 -8.13 9.36 -3.38
C ASP A 256 -8.57 10.62 -2.62
N GLN A 257 -8.09 10.84 -1.40
CA GLN A 257 -8.44 12.02 -0.60
C GLN A 257 -7.81 13.30 -1.14
N ARG A 258 -8.39 14.45 -0.78
CA ARG A 258 -7.86 15.78 -1.07
C ARG A 258 -7.59 16.58 0.20
N ILE A 259 -6.62 17.48 0.12
CA ILE A 259 -6.22 18.34 1.22
C ILE A 259 -6.70 19.76 0.94
N ARG A 260 -7.47 20.32 1.86
CA ARG A 260 -8.02 21.67 1.72
C ARG A 260 -7.51 22.57 2.84
N ALA A 261 -6.95 23.71 2.45
CA ALA A 261 -6.62 24.81 3.33
C ALA A 261 -7.65 25.93 3.13
N THR A 262 -8.31 26.35 4.22
CA THR A 262 -9.34 27.39 4.21
C THR A 262 -8.96 28.52 5.17
N TYR A 263 -8.91 29.75 4.66
CA TYR A 263 -8.73 30.96 5.47
C TYR A 263 -9.97 31.86 5.37
N GLU A 264 -10.61 32.11 6.51
CA GLU A 264 -11.66 33.13 6.63
C GLU A 264 -11.01 34.50 6.84
N LEU A 265 -11.34 35.48 6.00
CA LEU A 265 -10.74 36.81 6.05
C LEU A 265 -11.09 37.51 7.37
N ARG A 266 -10.06 37.74 8.19
CA ARG A 266 -10.19 38.27 9.56
C ARG A 266 -11.02 39.54 9.65
N ASN A 267 -10.75 40.51 8.78
CA ASN A 267 -11.39 41.82 8.77
C ASN A 267 -12.43 41.97 7.65
N CYS A 268 -13.09 40.86 7.27
CA CYS A 268 -14.25 40.91 6.38
C CYS A 268 -15.43 41.63 7.07
N PRO A 269 -16.04 42.65 6.46
CA PRO A 269 -17.13 43.45 7.04
C PRO A 269 -18.50 42.77 6.90
N ALA A 270 -18.55 41.45 6.69
CA ALA A 270 -19.82 40.74 6.58
C ALA A 270 -20.59 40.91 7.91
N PRO A 271 -21.85 41.39 7.87
CA PRO A 271 -22.67 41.51 9.06
C PRO A 271 -22.86 40.16 9.77
N ALA A 272 -23.21 40.21 11.05
CA ALA A 272 -23.65 39.02 11.79
C ALA A 272 -24.81 38.34 11.04
N GLY A 273 -24.72 37.01 10.86
CA GLY A 273 -25.67 36.23 10.07
C GLY A 273 -25.35 36.14 8.57
N GLN A 274 -24.32 36.84 8.07
CA GLN A 274 -23.79 36.64 6.72
C GLN A 274 -22.46 35.87 6.74
N GLN A 275 -22.19 35.12 5.66
CA GLN A 275 -20.91 34.44 5.52
C GLN A 275 -19.80 35.45 5.23
N LYS A 276 -18.73 35.39 6.03
CA LYS A 276 -17.49 36.11 5.71
C LYS A 276 -16.85 35.53 4.46
N CYS A 277 -16.06 36.37 3.79
CA CYS A 277 -15.28 35.92 2.65
C CYS A 277 -14.23 34.90 3.13
N ARG A 278 -14.05 33.82 2.37
CA ARG A 278 -13.02 32.82 2.61
C ARG A 278 -12.27 32.55 1.33
N VAL A 279 -10.97 32.28 1.45
CA VAL A 279 -10.13 31.79 0.35
C VAL A 279 -9.77 30.34 0.63
N VAL A 280 -9.73 29.54 -0.43
CA VAL A 280 -9.55 28.08 -0.35
C VAL A 280 -8.46 27.65 -1.32
N SER A 281 -7.59 26.73 -0.88
CA SER A 281 -6.66 26.00 -1.74
C SER A 281 -6.89 24.52 -1.49
N GLU A 282 -7.13 23.77 -2.55
CA GLU A 282 -7.37 22.32 -2.50
C GLU A 282 -6.36 21.62 -3.40
N LEU A 283 -5.63 20.65 -2.86
CA LEU A 283 -4.65 19.86 -3.60
C LEU A 283 -4.95 18.36 -3.46
N PRO A 284 -4.76 17.57 -4.52
CA PRO A 284 -4.76 16.12 -4.42
C PRO A 284 -3.48 15.62 -3.76
N MET A 285 -3.50 14.35 -3.33
CA MET A 285 -2.24 13.62 -3.14
C MET A 285 -1.55 13.38 -4.49
N GLU A 286 -0.28 13.01 -4.54
CA GLU A 286 0.40 12.74 -5.82
C GLU A 286 -0.38 11.74 -6.69
N GLU A 287 -0.93 12.19 -7.83
CA GLU A 287 -1.74 11.37 -8.76
C GLU A 287 -0.88 10.61 -9.78
N ALA A 288 0.18 11.25 -10.27
CA ALA A 288 0.99 10.72 -11.37
C ALA A 288 1.75 9.43 -11.02
N ALA A 289 2.02 9.21 -9.74
CA ALA A 289 2.73 8.02 -9.25
C ALA A 289 1.79 6.89 -8.78
N ARG A 290 0.47 7.12 -8.74
CA ARG A 290 -0.47 6.16 -8.14
C ARG A 290 -0.59 4.88 -8.95
N ARG A 291 -0.48 3.74 -8.26
CA ARG A 291 -0.66 2.41 -8.85
C ARG A 291 -1.40 1.50 -7.88
N ARG A 292 -2.10 0.50 -8.41
CA ARG A 292 -2.74 -0.55 -7.61
C ARG A 292 -1.88 -1.81 -7.59
N ILE A 293 -1.70 -2.39 -6.42
CA ILE A 293 -1.11 -3.72 -6.24
C ILE A 293 -2.26 -4.73 -6.36
N LYS A 294 -2.24 -5.56 -7.41
CA LYS A 294 -3.24 -6.62 -7.59
C LYS A 294 -3.01 -7.73 -6.57
N LEU A 295 -4.01 -8.02 -5.73
CA LEU A 295 -3.92 -8.98 -4.62
C LEU A 295 -4.98 -10.08 -4.74
N CYS A 296 -4.57 -11.32 -4.48
CA CYS A 296 -5.46 -12.44 -4.18
C CYS A 296 -5.02 -13.11 -2.86
N VAL A 297 -5.97 -13.67 -2.12
CA VAL A 297 -5.71 -14.33 -0.84
C VAL A 297 -6.33 -15.72 -0.84
N HIS A 298 -5.51 -16.73 -0.54
CA HIS A 298 -5.87 -18.13 -0.37
C HIS A 298 -5.75 -18.51 1.10
N VAL A 299 -6.85 -18.95 1.71
CA VAL A 299 -6.90 -19.34 3.11
C VAL A 299 -7.18 -20.83 3.20
N PHE A 300 -6.28 -21.59 3.82
CA PHE A 300 -6.51 -23.02 4.01
C PHE A 300 -7.33 -23.29 5.27
N ARG A 301 -8.26 -24.25 5.17
CA ARG A 301 -8.94 -24.87 6.31
C ARG A 301 -8.00 -25.85 7.01
N GLU A 302 -8.24 -26.11 8.29
CA GLU A 302 -7.42 -27.06 9.06
C GLU A 302 -7.68 -28.51 8.65
N ALA A 303 -8.90 -28.79 8.18
CA ALA A 303 -9.33 -30.09 7.67
C ALA A 303 -10.26 -29.91 6.48
N VAL A 304 -10.45 -30.96 5.68
CA VAL A 304 -11.40 -30.98 4.56
C VAL A 304 -12.81 -30.69 5.06
N GLY A 305 -13.46 -29.65 4.54
CA GLY A 305 -14.78 -29.20 4.99
C GLY A 305 -14.82 -28.67 6.44
N GLY A 306 -13.66 -28.50 7.09
CA GLY A 306 -13.54 -28.03 8.45
C GLY A 306 -13.53 -26.50 8.60
N GLY A 307 -13.13 -26.04 9.78
CA GLY A 307 -12.93 -24.61 10.04
C GLY A 307 -11.71 -24.04 9.32
N ASN A 308 -11.73 -22.72 9.09
CA ASN A 308 -10.60 -21.97 8.55
C ASN A 308 -9.41 -22.01 9.52
N ALA A 309 -8.18 -21.93 9.02
CA ALA A 309 -6.98 -21.82 9.84
C ALA A 309 -7.12 -20.73 10.90
N ALA A 310 -6.95 -21.11 12.19
CA ALA A 310 -7.08 -20.23 13.34
C ALA A 310 -8.41 -19.43 13.41
N GLY A 311 -9.48 -19.89 12.74
CA GLY A 311 -10.77 -19.21 12.71
C GLY A 311 -10.79 -17.90 11.91
N ILE A 312 -9.79 -17.64 11.07
CA ILE A 312 -9.72 -16.43 10.26
C ILE A 312 -10.93 -16.32 9.32
N THR A 313 -11.47 -15.11 9.26
CA THR A 313 -12.63 -14.74 8.43
C THR A 313 -12.23 -13.81 7.30
N GLU A 314 -13.12 -13.66 6.30
CA GLU A 314 -12.93 -12.68 5.23
C GLU A 314 -12.80 -11.25 5.78
N GLN A 315 -13.55 -10.94 6.85
CA GLN A 315 -13.49 -9.65 7.52
C GLN A 315 -12.10 -9.35 8.08
N ASN A 316 -11.43 -10.33 8.69
CA ASN A 316 -10.09 -10.12 9.24
C ASN A 316 -9.08 -9.81 8.11
N ILE A 317 -9.16 -10.54 7.01
CA ILE A 317 -8.29 -10.35 5.85
C ILE A 317 -8.50 -8.97 5.23
N ARG A 318 -9.77 -8.58 5.05
CA ARG A 318 -10.12 -7.25 4.53
C ARG A 318 -9.64 -6.14 5.46
N TYR A 319 -9.86 -6.28 6.76
CA TYR A 319 -9.39 -5.32 7.75
C TYR A 319 -7.86 -5.14 7.68
N ARG A 320 -7.09 -6.24 7.72
CA ARG A 320 -5.62 -6.20 7.62
C ARG A 320 -5.13 -5.59 6.32
N THR A 321 -5.80 -5.87 5.21
CA THR A 321 -5.43 -5.34 3.89
C THR A 321 -5.80 -3.86 3.75
N MET A 322 -7.04 -3.48 4.08
CA MET A 322 -7.55 -2.14 3.83
C MET A 322 -7.15 -1.12 4.90
N LYS A 323 -6.72 -1.58 6.08
CA LYS A 323 -6.11 -0.75 7.12
C LYS A 323 -4.59 -0.76 7.00
N TRP A 324 -3.94 -1.84 7.41
CA TRP A 324 -2.50 -1.84 7.65
C TRP A 324 -1.66 -1.91 6.38
N PHE A 325 -2.02 -2.77 5.44
CA PHE A 325 -1.34 -2.83 4.14
C PHE A 325 -1.55 -1.54 3.35
N ARG A 326 -2.79 -1.04 3.25
CA ARG A 326 -3.05 0.25 2.61
C ARG A 326 -2.21 1.39 3.19
N ARG A 327 -2.15 1.54 4.52
CA ARG A 327 -1.36 2.59 5.17
C ARG A 327 0.14 2.48 4.90
N ALA A 328 0.71 1.28 4.94
CA ALA A 328 2.14 1.07 4.66
C ALA A 328 2.50 1.53 3.25
N TYR A 329 1.70 1.12 2.27
CA TYR A 329 1.97 1.32 0.85
C TYR A 329 1.55 2.69 0.31
N ALA A 330 0.59 3.36 0.95
CA ALA A 330 0.18 4.72 0.58
C ALA A 330 1.33 5.74 0.68
N GLN A 331 2.31 5.51 1.57
CA GLN A 331 3.51 6.34 1.71
C GLN A 331 4.39 6.41 0.45
N ILE A 332 4.20 5.49 -0.52
CA ILE A 332 4.91 5.47 -1.80
C ILE A 332 3.96 5.51 -3.00
N SER A 333 2.74 6.01 -2.78
CA SER A 333 1.65 6.13 -3.76
C SER A 333 1.19 4.78 -4.33
N LEU A 334 1.18 3.72 -3.51
CA LEU A 334 0.63 2.41 -3.87
C LEU A 334 -0.60 2.09 -3.01
N ALA A 335 -1.58 1.39 -3.59
CA ALA A 335 -2.73 0.91 -2.84
C ALA A 335 -3.10 -0.54 -3.21
N PRO A 336 -3.60 -1.35 -2.27
CA PRO A 336 -4.07 -2.71 -2.58
C PRO A 336 -5.35 -2.68 -3.42
N ARG A 337 -5.51 -3.66 -4.31
CA ARG A 337 -6.78 -3.99 -4.96
C ARG A 337 -6.98 -5.50 -4.98
N PHE A 338 -8.10 -5.95 -4.44
CA PHE A 338 -8.50 -7.35 -4.57
C PHE A 338 -8.87 -7.69 -6.01
N VAL A 339 -8.27 -8.76 -6.54
CA VAL A 339 -8.59 -9.35 -7.85
C VAL A 339 -8.97 -10.82 -7.68
N PRO A 340 -9.87 -11.37 -8.52
CA PRO A 340 -10.23 -12.78 -8.47
C PRO A 340 -9.01 -13.72 -8.49
N CYS A 341 -8.99 -14.71 -7.61
CA CYS A 341 -7.91 -15.68 -7.52
C CYS A 341 -7.82 -16.60 -8.75
N ARG A 342 -8.94 -16.79 -9.45
CA ARG A 342 -9.03 -17.40 -10.78
C ARG A 342 -10.37 -17.02 -11.40
N VAL A 343 -10.55 -17.34 -12.68
CA VAL A 343 -11.83 -17.12 -13.36
C VAL A 343 -12.96 -17.81 -12.57
N GLY A 344 -13.94 -17.02 -12.14
CA GLY A 344 -15.09 -17.50 -11.36
C GLY A 344 -14.85 -17.67 -9.85
N ALA A 345 -13.66 -17.38 -9.33
CA ALA A 345 -13.36 -17.44 -7.89
C ALA A 345 -13.43 -16.05 -7.23
N PRO A 346 -13.68 -15.97 -5.91
CA PRO A 346 -13.51 -14.73 -5.16
C PRO A 346 -12.04 -14.29 -5.11
N ALA A 347 -11.81 -13.05 -4.66
CA ALA A 347 -10.46 -12.54 -4.41
C ALA A 347 -9.87 -12.99 -3.06
N ILE A 348 -10.73 -13.47 -2.16
CA ILE A 348 -10.38 -14.12 -0.91
C ILE A 348 -11.05 -15.50 -0.95
N GLU A 349 -10.27 -16.55 -1.09
CA GLU A 349 -10.76 -17.91 -1.27
C GLU A 349 -10.42 -18.80 -0.07
N PHE A 350 -11.40 -19.58 0.39
CA PHE A 350 -11.23 -20.57 1.45
C PHE A 350 -11.16 -21.98 0.86
N LEU A 351 -10.02 -22.62 1.04
CA LEU A 351 -9.63 -23.88 0.42
C LEU A 351 -9.51 -24.99 1.46
N ASP A 352 -9.82 -26.22 1.07
CA ASP A 352 -9.45 -27.38 1.88
C ASP A 352 -7.92 -27.59 1.84
N PRO A 353 -7.33 -28.26 2.85
CA PRO A 353 -5.95 -28.72 2.77
C PRO A 353 -5.67 -29.43 1.44
N PRO A 354 -4.46 -29.30 0.86
CA PRO A 354 -4.11 -30.06 -0.32
C PRO A 354 -4.14 -31.57 -0.07
N PRO A 355 -4.54 -32.40 -1.06
CA PRO A 355 -4.34 -33.85 -0.96
C PRO A 355 -2.87 -34.26 -1.01
N ASP A 356 -2.58 -35.46 -0.48
CA ASP A 356 -1.25 -36.12 -0.45
C ASP A 356 -0.91 -36.71 -1.83
N ASN A 357 -0.95 -35.87 -2.86
CA ASN A 357 -0.89 -36.28 -4.26
C ASN A 357 0.29 -35.68 -5.03
N MET A 358 1.28 -35.14 -4.32
CA MET A 358 2.49 -34.61 -4.92
C MET A 358 3.71 -35.40 -4.46
N LEU A 359 4.35 -36.08 -5.41
CA LEU A 359 5.64 -36.73 -5.21
C LEU A 359 6.76 -35.74 -5.52
N THR A 360 7.83 -35.75 -4.74
CA THR A 360 9.02 -34.93 -4.94
C THR A 360 10.23 -35.80 -5.21
N ILE A 361 11.11 -35.37 -6.11
CA ILE A 361 12.30 -36.11 -6.55
C ILE A 361 13.55 -35.28 -6.29
N SER A 362 14.49 -35.82 -5.53
CA SER A 362 15.79 -35.24 -5.19
C SER A 362 15.67 -33.82 -4.65
N GLN A 363 14.73 -33.62 -3.73
CA GLN A 363 14.54 -32.35 -3.03
C GLN A 363 15.87 -31.89 -2.41
N GLU A 364 16.13 -30.58 -2.47
CA GLU A 364 17.35 -29.90 -1.98
C GLU A 364 18.67 -30.16 -2.72
N HIS A 365 18.89 -31.35 -3.29
CA HIS A 365 20.22 -31.73 -3.82
C HIS A 365 20.27 -31.97 -5.33
N GLY A 366 19.14 -32.25 -6.00
CA GLY A 366 19.09 -32.42 -7.46
C GLY A 366 20.05 -33.50 -8.00
N ARG A 367 20.34 -34.52 -7.20
CA ARG A 367 21.29 -35.59 -7.60
C ARG A 367 20.62 -36.47 -8.67
N PRO A 368 21.36 -36.91 -9.70
CA PRO A 368 20.85 -37.92 -10.60
C PRO A 368 20.87 -39.30 -9.92
N VAL A 369 20.29 -40.29 -10.59
CA VAL A 369 20.45 -41.70 -10.21
C VAL A 369 21.94 -42.05 -10.24
N SER A 370 22.52 -42.41 -9.09
CA SER A 370 23.93 -42.77 -8.95
C SER A 370 24.07 -44.20 -8.44
N ALA A 371 24.92 -45.00 -9.07
CA ALA A 371 25.00 -46.43 -8.77
C ALA A 371 25.85 -46.78 -7.54
N ALA A 372 25.33 -47.70 -6.74
CA ALA A 372 26.06 -48.82 -6.14
C ALA A 372 25.23 -50.12 -6.28
N GLY A 373 25.39 -50.88 -7.37
CA GLY A 373 25.16 -52.34 -7.39
C GLY A 373 23.77 -52.97 -7.66
N GLY A 374 22.96 -52.52 -8.62
CA GLY A 374 21.79 -53.31 -9.10
C GLY A 374 20.73 -52.50 -9.89
N PRO A 375 19.66 -53.13 -10.42
CA PRO A 375 18.54 -52.39 -11.02
C PRO A 375 17.78 -51.61 -9.94
N TYR A 376 17.64 -50.30 -10.14
CA TYR A 376 16.95 -49.40 -9.22
C TYR A 376 15.47 -49.32 -9.58
N ARG A 377 14.61 -49.49 -8.58
CA ARG A 377 13.16 -49.44 -8.74
C ARG A 377 12.56 -48.42 -7.78
N LEU A 378 11.62 -47.66 -8.31
CA LEU A 378 10.64 -46.89 -7.57
C LEU A 378 9.32 -47.65 -7.60
N SER A 379 8.59 -47.67 -6.48
CA SER A 379 7.16 -47.96 -6.51
C SER A 379 6.37 -47.14 -5.49
N PHE A 380 5.12 -46.85 -5.80
CA PHE A 380 4.14 -46.27 -4.87
C PHE A 380 2.74 -46.73 -5.26
N ARG A 381 1.76 -46.55 -4.38
CA ARG A 381 0.35 -46.82 -4.65
C ARG A 381 -0.42 -45.51 -4.75
N LEU A 382 -1.36 -45.47 -5.69
CA LEU A 382 -2.37 -44.42 -5.75
C LEU A 382 -3.63 -44.91 -5.05
N GLY A 383 -4.32 -44.03 -4.35
CA GLY A 383 -5.58 -44.37 -3.68
C GLY A 383 -6.44 -43.15 -3.41
N LEU A 384 -7.54 -43.38 -2.69
CA LEU A 384 -8.39 -42.35 -2.13
C LEU A 384 -8.04 -42.14 -0.65
N PRO A 385 -8.25 -40.95 -0.08
CA PRO A 385 -8.17 -40.74 1.37
C PRO A 385 -9.07 -41.72 2.14
N PRO A 386 -8.71 -42.15 3.37
CA PRO A 386 -9.46 -43.18 4.10
C PRO A 386 -10.96 -42.88 4.28
N ALA A 387 -11.34 -41.61 4.48
CA ALA A 387 -12.74 -41.19 4.58
C ALA A 387 -13.51 -41.37 3.26
N ASP A 388 -12.87 -41.09 2.12
CA ASP A 388 -13.45 -41.25 0.79
C ASP A 388 -13.53 -42.73 0.39
N VAL A 389 -12.58 -43.56 0.87
CA VAL A 389 -12.63 -45.02 0.74
C VAL A 389 -13.86 -45.56 1.46
N ALA A 390 -14.08 -45.18 2.72
CA ALA A 390 -15.25 -45.61 3.48
C ALA A 390 -16.57 -45.16 2.83
N ALA A 391 -16.64 -43.94 2.32
CA ALA A 391 -17.80 -43.43 1.60
C ALA A 391 -18.03 -44.16 0.26
N ALA A 392 -16.96 -44.46 -0.49
CA ALA A 392 -17.04 -45.20 -1.74
C ALA A 392 -17.43 -46.67 -1.52
N GLU A 393 -16.92 -47.30 -0.47
CA GLU A 393 -17.29 -48.67 -0.07
C GLU A 393 -18.75 -48.76 0.40
N ALA A 394 -19.24 -47.75 1.12
CA ALA A 394 -20.65 -47.64 1.50
C ALA A 394 -21.57 -47.40 0.29
N ALA A 395 -21.13 -46.63 -0.71
CA ALA A 395 -21.89 -46.43 -1.96
C ALA A 395 -21.82 -47.65 -2.90
N ALA A 396 -20.81 -48.51 -2.76
CA ALA A 396 -20.60 -49.70 -3.58
C ALA A 396 -21.43 -50.92 -3.14
N THR A 397 -22.33 -50.80 -2.14
CA THR A 397 -23.37 -51.81 -1.87
C THR A 397 -24.37 -51.85 -3.04
N GLY A 398 -23.97 -52.51 -4.13
CA GLY A 398 -24.75 -52.72 -5.35
C GLY A 398 -23.95 -52.65 -6.66
N ALA A 399 -22.75 -52.07 -6.68
CA ALA A 399 -21.92 -51.94 -7.87
C ALA A 399 -20.48 -52.37 -7.57
N GLY A 400 -20.06 -53.53 -8.09
CA GLY A 400 -18.82 -54.26 -7.77
C GLY A 400 -17.49 -53.57 -8.09
N LEU A 401 -17.19 -52.44 -7.48
CA LEU A 401 -15.83 -51.91 -7.34
C LEU A 401 -15.16 -52.63 -6.16
N THR A 402 -14.19 -53.52 -6.45
CA THR A 402 -13.34 -54.09 -5.40
C THR A 402 -12.27 -53.08 -4.98
N ALA A 403 -11.98 -52.98 -3.67
CA ALA A 403 -11.01 -52.05 -3.10
C ALA A 403 -9.59 -52.12 -3.74
N ALA A 404 -9.22 -53.26 -4.34
CA ALA A 404 -7.97 -53.45 -5.06
C ALA A 404 -7.95 -52.81 -6.47
N ALA A 405 -9.09 -52.71 -7.14
CA ALA A 405 -9.21 -52.01 -8.43
C ALA A 405 -9.15 -50.48 -8.29
N ALA A 406 -9.38 -49.97 -7.07
CA ALA A 406 -9.33 -48.55 -6.75
C ALA A 406 -7.92 -48.04 -6.35
N ARG A 407 -6.91 -48.94 -6.24
CA ARG A 407 -5.57 -48.60 -5.75
C ARG A 407 -4.41 -49.16 -6.59
N PRO A 408 -4.15 -48.63 -7.80
CA PRO A 408 -3.07 -49.13 -8.65
C PRO A 408 -1.69 -48.89 -8.04
N THR A 409 -0.79 -49.86 -8.22
CA THR A 409 0.65 -49.69 -7.90
C THR A 409 1.37 -49.20 -9.14
N VAL A 410 2.05 -48.06 -9.02
CA VAL A 410 2.95 -47.52 -10.04
C VAL A 410 4.35 -48.04 -9.76
N THR A 411 5.06 -48.47 -10.80
CA THR A 411 6.42 -48.97 -10.69
C THR A 411 7.25 -48.40 -11.82
N VAL A 412 8.40 -47.82 -11.48
CA VAL A 412 9.35 -47.30 -12.47
C VAL A 412 10.70 -47.96 -12.27
N ASN A 413 11.25 -48.54 -13.34
CA ASN A 413 12.63 -48.99 -13.37
C ASN A 413 13.52 -47.80 -13.76
N LEU A 414 14.44 -47.44 -12.90
CA LEU A 414 15.30 -46.28 -13.06
C LEU A 414 16.58 -46.64 -13.81
N THR A 415 17.03 -45.74 -14.67
CA THR A 415 18.30 -45.89 -15.40
C THR A 415 19.38 -45.03 -14.75
N LEU A 416 20.63 -45.51 -14.79
CA LEU A 416 21.79 -44.77 -14.30
C LEU A 416 21.90 -43.39 -14.97
N ASN A 417 22.30 -42.39 -14.18
CA ASN A 417 22.45 -40.99 -14.58
C ASN A 417 21.15 -40.28 -15.00
N TRP A 418 19.98 -40.91 -14.86
CA TRP A 418 18.73 -40.19 -15.04
C TRP A 418 18.64 -39.02 -14.07
N THR A 419 18.39 -37.83 -14.63
CA THR A 419 18.14 -36.62 -13.85
C THR A 419 16.77 -36.72 -13.15
N PRO A 420 16.52 -35.89 -12.12
CA PRO A 420 15.19 -35.83 -11.50
C PRO A 420 14.06 -35.58 -12.51
N GLU A 421 14.29 -34.77 -13.55
CA GLU A 421 13.34 -34.52 -14.63
C GLU A 421 13.04 -35.78 -15.46
N GLN A 422 14.06 -36.58 -15.77
CA GLN A 422 13.89 -37.83 -16.52
C GLN A 422 13.14 -38.88 -15.68
N VAL A 423 13.44 -38.97 -14.38
CA VAL A 423 12.69 -39.83 -13.45
C VAL A 423 11.23 -39.38 -13.37
N ALA A 424 10.97 -38.07 -13.28
CA ALA A 424 9.62 -37.53 -13.23
C ALA A 424 8.83 -37.82 -14.53
N ALA A 425 9.45 -37.67 -15.69
CA ALA A 425 8.84 -38.02 -16.98
C ALA A 425 8.48 -39.52 -17.06
N ALA A 426 9.35 -40.40 -16.55
CA ALA A 426 9.08 -41.83 -16.49
C ALA A 426 7.88 -42.15 -15.57
N ILE A 427 7.78 -41.50 -14.41
CA ILE A 427 6.62 -41.65 -13.51
C ILE A 427 5.33 -41.18 -14.19
N VAL A 428 5.36 -40.02 -14.88
CA VAL A 428 4.20 -39.51 -15.61
C VAL A 428 3.75 -40.51 -16.69
N ALA A 429 4.69 -41.11 -17.42
CA ALA A 429 4.38 -42.13 -18.42
C ALA A 429 3.73 -43.38 -17.80
N GLU A 430 4.28 -43.90 -16.69
CA GLU A 430 3.72 -45.06 -16.00
C GLU A 430 2.33 -44.79 -15.40
N VAL A 431 2.11 -43.60 -14.82
CA VAL A 431 0.76 -43.19 -14.37
C VAL A 431 -0.19 -43.13 -15.56
N GLY A 432 0.24 -42.58 -16.71
CA GLY A 432 -0.56 -42.50 -17.94
C GLY A 432 -0.92 -43.87 -18.52
N ALA A 433 -0.06 -44.87 -18.33
CA ALA A 433 -0.23 -46.24 -18.85
C ALA A 433 -1.13 -47.15 -17.99
N LEU A 434 -1.63 -46.68 -16.83
CA LEU A 434 -2.48 -47.47 -15.95
C LEU A 434 -3.76 -47.93 -16.68
N ARG A 435 -4.13 -49.21 -16.52
CA ARG A 435 -5.31 -49.78 -17.17
C ARG A 435 -6.61 -49.16 -16.63
N GLY A 436 -7.49 -48.69 -17.52
CA GLY A 436 -8.76 -48.04 -17.13
C GLY A 436 -8.57 -46.63 -16.55
N ASN A 437 -7.51 -45.94 -16.98
CA ASN A 437 -6.96 -44.78 -16.31
C ASN A 437 -7.94 -43.63 -16.08
N ILE A 438 -8.10 -43.26 -14.81
CA ILE A 438 -8.78 -42.05 -14.33
C ILE A 438 -7.79 -41.09 -13.67
N PHE A 439 -6.50 -41.44 -13.63
CA PHE A 439 -5.44 -40.64 -13.05
C PHE A 439 -4.72 -39.87 -14.15
N ALA A 440 -4.30 -38.66 -13.83
CA ALA A 440 -3.42 -37.85 -14.66
C ALA A 440 -2.22 -37.44 -13.81
N ALA A 441 -1.04 -37.35 -14.42
CA ALA A 441 0.15 -36.88 -13.74
C ALA A 441 0.80 -35.76 -14.56
N GLN A 442 1.32 -34.76 -13.86
CA GLN A 442 2.09 -33.67 -14.45
C GLN A 442 3.36 -33.47 -13.64
N SER A 443 4.49 -33.37 -14.33
CA SER A 443 5.77 -33.04 -13.72
C SER A 443 6.06 -31.54 -13.80
N PHE A 444 6.79 -31.05 -12.81
CA PHE A 444 7.21 -29.66 -12.71
C PHE A 444 8.67 -29.61 -12.25
N ALA A 445 9.53 -29.00 -13.04
CA ALA A 445 10.88 -28.69 -12.59
C ALA A 445 10.84 -27.54 -11.58
N ASN A 446 11.64 -27.64 -10.53
CA ASN A 446 11.80 -26.58 -9.54
C ASN A 446 13.05 -25.73 -9.87
N ALA A 447 13.22 -24.61 -9.17
CA ALA A 447 14.47 -23.85 -9.25
C ALA A 447 15.65 -24.75 -8.86
N ARG A 448 16.82 -24.52 -9.47
CA ARG A 448 18.03 -25.24 -9.11
C ARG A 448 18.60 -24.70 -7.80
N ALA A 449 18.95 -25.57 -6.85
CA ALA A 449 19.73 -25.16 -5.67
C ALA A 449 21.12 -24.68 -6.11
N PHE A 450 21.72 -23.71 -5.42
CA PHE A 450 23.03 -23.17 -5.81
C PHE A 450 24.14 -24.23 -5.79
N THR A 451 24.03 -25.24 -4.93
CA THR A 451 24.98 -26.35 -4.80
C THR A 451 24.64 -27.55 -5.69
N ALA A 452 23.53 -27.52 -6.42
CA ALA A 452 23.05 -28.66 -7.21
C ALA A 452 23.44 -28.55 -8.69
N VAL A 453 23.73 -29.71 -9.29
CA VAL A 453 24.02 -29.79 -10.74
C VAL A 453 22.72 -29.74 -11.54
N ASN A 454 21.68 -30.47 -11.11
CA ASN A 454 20.37 -30.53 -11.75
C ASN A 454 19.28 -29.88 -10.88
N ARG A 455 18.14 -29.58 -11.51
CA ARG A 455 16.90 -29.19 -10.82
C ARG A 455 16.27 -30.39 -10.12
N SER A 456 15.57 -30.15 -9.01
CA SER A 456 14.63 -31.14 -8.44
C SER A 456 13.30 -31.08 -9.20
N CYS A 457 12.45 -32.09 -9.01
CA CYS A 457 11.12 -32.14 -9.65
C CYS A 457 10.01 -32.49 -8.68
N ASP A 458 8.85 -31.90 -8.92
CA ASP A 458 7.58 -32.30 -8.32
C ASP A 458 6.73 -33.02 -9.37
N ILE A 459 5.88 -33.94 -8.93
CA ILE A 459 4.91 -34.64 -9.78
C ILE A 459 3.57 -34.57 -9.08
N LEU A 460 2.61 -33.86 -9.66
CA LEU A 460 1.25 -33.77 -9.16
C LEU A 460 0.39 -34.81 -9.86
N ILE A 461 -0.28 -35.66 -9.08
CA ILE A 461 -1.16 -36.71 -9.59
C ILE A 461 -2.61 -36.36 -9.25
N THR A 462 -3.44 -36.17 -10.26
CA THR A 462 -4.86 -35.83 -10.11
C THR A 462 -5.75 -36.93 -10.68
N ARG A 463 -7.06 -36.78 -10.51
CA ARG A 463 -8.05 -37.67 -11.11
C ARG A 463 -9.05 -36.89 -11.95
N THR A 464 -9.56 -37.54 -12.99
CA THR A 464 -10.56 -36.97 -13.90
C THR A 464 -11.95 -36.85 -13.28
N ASP A 465 -12.22 -37.58 -12.20
CA ASP A 465 -13.49 -37.53 -11.45
C ASP A 465 -13.49 -36.51 -10.30
N ASN A 466 -12.47 -35.65 -10.23
CA ASN A 466 -12.26 -34.61 -9.21
C ASN A 466 -12.20 -35.13 -7.76
N ARG A 467 -12.04 -36.44 -7.53
CA ARG A 467 -11.81 -36.97 -6.20
C ARG A 467 -10.37 -36.72 -5.75
N ARG A 468 -10.18 -36.59 -4.44
CA ARG A 468 -8.86 -36.44 -3.82
C ARG A 468 -8.03 -37.70 -4.04
N VAL A 469 -6.74 -37.52 -4.26
CA VAL A 469 -5.75 -38.60 -4.47
C VAL A 469 -4.86 -38.69 -3.25
N MET A 470 -4.49 -39.90 -2.88
CA MET A 470 -3.47 -40.16 -1.86
C MET A 470 -2.39 -41.06 -2.47
N ILE A 471 -1.12 -40.69 -2.27
CA ILE A 471 0.03 -41.53 -2.57
C ILE A 471 0.41 -42.26 -1.28
N GLU A 472 0.56 -43.59 -1.39
CA GLU A 472 0.88 -44.47 -0.28
C GLU A 472 2.08 -45.37 -0.63
N ASN A 473 2.77 -45.86 0.41
CA ASN A 473 3.79 -46.92 0.31
C ASN A 473 4.92 -46.60 -0.69
N GLU A 474 5.47 -45.38 -0.62
CA GLU A 474 6.60 -45.00 -1.46
C GLU A 474 7.82 -45.85 -1.09
N THR A 475 8.35 -46.55 -2.08
CA THR A 475 9.52 -47.40 -1.93
C THR A 475 10.53 -47.04 -3.00
N LEU A 476 11.77 -46.82 -2.58
CA LEU A 476 12.91 -46.57 -3.45
C LEU A 476 14.01 -47.57 -3.10
N THR A 477 14.62 -48.18 -4.13
CA THR A 477 15.80 -49.01 -3.93
C THR A 477 16.90 -48.25 -3.16
N PRO A 478 17.39 -48.78 -2.03
CA PRO A 478 18.45 -48.14 -1.25
C PRO A 478 19.68 -47.84 -2.11
N GLY A 479 20.32 -46.68 -1.87
CA GLY A 479 21.54 -46.30 -2.57
C GLY A 479 21.37 -45.80 -4.01
N ALA A 480 20.13 -45.55 -4.49
CA ALA A 480 19.86 -45.02 -5.82
C ALA A 480 20.41 -43.59 -6.06
N GLY A 481 20.91 -42.90 -5.03
CA GLY A 481 21.44 -41.53 -5.13
C GLY A 481 20.39 -40.42 -5.18
N ILE A 482 19.16 -40.75 -5.59
CA ILE A 482 17.98 -39.87 -5.54
C ILE A 482 17.22 -40.04 -4.22
N THR A 483 16.42 -39.03 -3.87
CA THR A 483 15.46 -39.09 -2.76
C THR A 483 14.06 -38.89 -3.28
N ILE A 484 13.07 -39.49 -2.62
CA ILE A 484 11.67 -39.42 -3.03
C ILE A 484 10.80 -39.32 -1.80
N ASP A 485 9.88 -38.36 -1.81
CA ASP A 485 8.97 -38.11 -0.72
C ASP A 485 7.63 -37.58 -1.23
N VAL A 486 6.57 -37.71 -0.43
CA VAL A 486 5.26 -37.13 -0.70
C VAL A 486 5.07 -35.92 0.20
N ALA A 487 4.70 -34.78 -0.39
CA ALA A 487 4.39 -33.58 0.37
C ALA A 487 3.04 -33.76 1.10
N ARG A 488 3.11 -34.07 2.39
CA ARG A 488 1.95 -34.29 3.28
C ARG A 488 1.77 -33.07 4.17
N VAL A 489 1.02 -32.08 3.68
CA VAL A 489 0.97 -30.77 4.33
C VAL A 489 0.05 -30.80 5.56
N ASN A 490 0.62 -30.48 6.71
CA ASN A 490 -0.14 -30.20 7.92
C ASN A 490 -0.44 -28.70 8.04
N ILE A 491 -1.65 -28.26 7.71
CA ILE A 491 -2.05 -26.83 7.75
C ILE A 491 -1.87 -26.21 9.15
N THR A 492 -1.99 -27.02 10.20
CA THR A 492 -1.83 -26.58 11.59
C THR A 492 -0.38 -26.26 11.95
N ASN A 493 0.58 -26.89 11.28
CA ASN A 493 2.01 -26.72 11.53
C ASN A 493 2.80 -27.03 10.25
N VAL A 494 2.75 -26.11 9.28
CA VAL A 494 3.35 -26.32 7.95
C VAL A 494 4.87 -26.31 8.08
N ASN A 495 5.55 -27.26 7.44
CA ASN A 495 7.00 -27.30 7.47
C ASN A 495 7.59 -26.09 6.72
N GLY A 496 8.09 -25.14 7.49
CA GLY A 496 8.74 -23.94 6.99
C GLY A 496 10.25 -24.11 6.76
N ALA A 497 10.84 -25.28 7.04
CA ALA A 497 12.28 -25.47 6.90
C ALA A 497 12.72 -25.17 5.47
N LEU A 498 13.55 -24.13 5.33
CA LEU A 498 14.04 -23.67 4.05
C LEU A 498 15.26 -24.53 3.66
N PRO A 499 15.28 -25.09 2.43
CA PRO A 499 16.40 -25.90 1.97
C PRO A 499 17.65 -25.02 1.78
N ASN A 500 18.77 -25.64 1.36
CA ASN A 500 20.05 -24.97 1.06
C ASN A 500 20.00 -23.83 0.02
N SER A 501 18.83 -23.49 -0.53
CA SER A 501 18.60 -22.32 -1.39
C SER A 501 17.13 -21.92 -1.33
N LEU A 502 16.82 -20.68 -0.91
CA LEU A 502 15.42 -20.18 -0.83
C LEU A 502 14.60 -20.38 -2.13
N PRO A 503 15.16 -20.19 -3.35
CA PRO A 503 14.38 -20.38 -4.57
C PRO A 503 13.77 -21.78 -4.75
N VAL A 504 14.34 -22.80 -4.11
CA VAL A 504 13.89 -24.20 -4.24
C VAL A 504 12.60 -24.44 -3.45
N LEU A 505 12.43 -23.73 -2.33
CA LEU A 505 11.35 -23.88 -1.36
C LEU A 505 11.21 -25.29 -0.76
N ASN A 506 10.47 -25.38 0.35
CA ASN A 506 10.08 -26.64 0.96
C ASN A 506 8.96 -27.32 0.11
N PRO A 507 8.92 -28.66 0.00
CA PRO A 507 7.82 -29.39 -0.65
C PRO A 507 6.43 -28.99 -0.17
N ASP A 508 6.23 -28.78 1.13
CA ASP A 508 4.92 -28.44 1.69
C ASP A 508 4.44 -27.08 1.17
N LEU A 509 5.32 -26.09 1.12
CA LEU A 509 5.05 -24.76 0.58
C LEU A 509 4.74 -24.83 -0.92
N ARG A 510 5.54 -25.58 -1.70
CA ARG A 510 5.25 -25.78 -3.13
C ARG A 510 3.92 -26.48 -3.33
N ARG A 511 3.56 -27.45 -2.47
CA ARG A 511 2.29 -28.15 -2.54
C ARG A 511 1.11 -27.21 -2.31
N LEU A 512 1.20 -26.29 -1.34
CA LEU A 512 0.17 -25.29 -1.09
C LEU A 512 -0.06 -24.40 -2.31
N ILE A 513 1.02 -23.87 -2.91
CA ILE A 513 0.93 -23.02 -4.11
C ILE A 513 0.34 -23.81 -5.28
N ARG A 514 0.80 -25.05 -5.51
CA ARG A 514 0.27 -25.90 -6.59
C ARG A 514 -1.20 -26.32 -6.36
N ALA A 515 -1.71 -26.23 -5.13
CA ALA A 515 -3.13 -26.46 -4.85
C ALA A 515 -4.02 -25.31 -5.36
N ALA A 516 -3.50 -24.09 -5.31
CA ALA A 516 -4.17 -22.88 -5.77
C ALA A 516 -3.14 -21.97 -6.46
N PRO A 517 -2.78 -22.30 -7.72
CA PRO A 517 -1.68 -21.63 -8.41
C PRO A 517 -1.99 -20.16 -8.65
N GLY A 518 -1.05 -19.30 -8.23
CA GLY A 518 -1.05 -17.87 -8.54
C GLY A 518 -0.71 -17.57 -9.99
N THR A 519 -0.60 -16.28 -10.30
CA THR A 519 -0.17 -15.77 -11.62
C THR A 519 0.91 -14.72 -11.47
N ASP A 520 1.77 -14.55 -12.48
CA ASP A 520 2.87 -13.58 -12.41
C ASP A 520 2.45 -12.11 -12.53
N ASP A 521 1.15 -11.88 -12.69
CA ASP A 521 0.56 -10.56 -12.83
C ASP A 521 -0.16 -10.09 -11.56
N ARG A 522 -0.08 -10.80 -10.43
CA ARG A 522 -0.62 -10.35 -9.14
C ARG A 522 0.22 -10.88 -7.99
N LEU A 523 -0.03 -10.38 -6.79
CA LEU A 523 0.55 -10.90 -5.56
C LEU A 523 -0.46 -11.85 -4.88
N ASP A 524 -0.09 -13.11 -4.74
CA ASP A 524 -0.90 -14.14 -4.08
C ASP A 524 -0.46 -14.34 -2.62
N PHE A 525 -1.39 -14.32 -1.67
CA PHE A 525 -1.12 -14.64 -0.27
C PHE A 525 -1.65 -16.02 0.09
N TYR A 526 -0.85 -16.84 0.75
CA TYR A 526 -1.22 -18.15 1.23
C TYR A 526 -1.21 -18.17 2.76
N ILE A 527 -2.40 -18.33 3.34
CA ILE A 527 -2.64 -18.27 4.78
C ILE A 527 -2.86 -19.68 5.31
N CYS A 528 -1.96 -20.11 6.19
CA CYS A 528 -2.04 -21.36 6.97
C CYS A 528 -2.04 -21.00 8.45
N ARG A 529 -2.30 -21.97 9.34
CA ARG A 529 -2.38 -21.65 10.77
C ARG A 529 -1.06 -21.12 11.31
N GLU A 530 -0.01 -21.91 11.17
CA GLU A 530 1.35 -21.62 11.65
C GLU A 530 2.39 -22.31 10.75
N PHE A 531 3.63 -21.81 10.76
CA PHE A 531 4.78 -22.42 10.11
C PHE A 531 5.88 -22.70 11.15
N THR A 532 6.63 -23.78 10.97
CA THR A 532 7.60 -24.25 11.98
C THR A 532 8.80 -23.32 12.24
N THR A 533 9.13 -22.41 11.32
CA THR A 533 10.41 -21.65 11.34
C THR A 533 10.28 -20.15 11.10
N PHE A 534 9.10 -19.66 10.72
CA PHE A 534 8.86 -18.25 10.41
C PHE A 534 7.39 -17.86 10.65
N GLY A 535 7.11 -16.57 10.82
CA GLY A 535 5.73 -16.07 10.83
C GLY A 535 5.20 -15.75 9.42
N GLY A 536 6.09 -15.37 8.52
CA GLY A 536 5.81 -15.15 7.11
C GLY A 536 7.01 -15.43 6.23
N LEU A 537 6.76 -15.56 4.93
CA LEU A 537 7.78 -15.77 3.91
C LEU A 537 7.36 -15.15 2.57
N GLY A 538 8.08 -14.14 2.11
CA GLY A 538 7.98 -13.63 0.74
C GLY A 538 8.67 -14.54 -0.29
N LEU A 539 7.94 -14.93 -1.34
CA LEU A 539 8.46 -15.68 -2.50
C LEU A 539 8.98 -14.70 -3.55
N ILE A 540 10.21 -14.28 -3.32
CA ILE A 540 10.92 -13.29 -4.10
C ILE A 540 11.15 -13.82 -5.54
N PRO A 541 10.87 -13.03 -6.60
CA PRO A 541 11.00 -13.47 -7.99
C PRO A 541 12.46 -13.67 -8.44
N HIS A 542 13.43 -13.13 -7.69
CA HIS A 542 14.87 -13.27 -7.93
C HIS A 542 15.28 -12.80 -9.32
N THR A 543 14.77 -11.64 -9.74
CA THR A 543 15.02 -11.07 -11.06
C THR A 543 16.49 -10.72 -11.29
N ASP A 544 17.30 -10.68 -10.23
CA ASP A 544 18.75 -10.50 -10.27
C ASP A 544 19.56 -11.80 -10.50
N LEU A 545 18.97 -12.99 -10.34
CA LEU A 545 19.65 -14.28 -10.53
C LEU A 545 19.64 -14.75 -11.99
N ARG A 546 20.46 -15.74 -12.37
CA ARG A 546 20.32 -16.41 -13.68
C ARG A 546 19.01 -17.22 -13.72
N ALA A 547 18.40 -17.35 -14.90
CA ALA A 547 17.05 -17.92 -15.07
C ALA A 547 16.87 -19.33 -14.47
N ASP A 548 17.91 -20.14 -14.42
CA ASP A 548 17.91 -21.49 -13.83
C ASP A 548 17.85 -21.54 -12.30
N TYR A 549 18.18 -20.43 -11.64
CA TYR A 549 18.06 -20.26 -10.19
C TYR A 549 16.80 -19.49 -9.80
N ARG A 550 16.03 -19.01 -10.76
CA ARG A 550 14.74 -18.34 -10.50
C ARG A 550 13.66 -19.40 -10.33
N ALA A 551 12.72 -19.12 -9.44
CA ALA A 551 11.51 -19.91 -9.35
C ALA A 551 10.64 -19.67 -10.61
N ASP A 552 10.15 -20.77 -11.19
CA ASP A 552 9.19 -20.72 -12.28
C ASP A 552 7.79 -20.44 -11.73
N SER A 553 6.91 -19.85 -12.54
CA SER A 553 5.50 -19.67 -12.16
C SER A 553 4.87 -21.03 -11.84
N PRO A 554 4.04 -21.15 -10.79
CA PRO A 554 3.48 -20.11 -9.90
C PRO A 554 4.30 -19.84 -8.61
N LEU A 555 5.56 -20.28 -8.51
CA LEU A 555 6.36 -20.24 -7.27
C LEU A 555 7.05 -18.89 -7.02
N ARG A 556 6.47 -17.79 -7.50
CA ARG A 556 6.96 -16.41 -7.37
C ARG A 556 5.78 -15.46 -7.28
N TRP A 557 6.02 -14.21 -6.89
CA TRP A 557 4.95 -13.22 -6.71
C TRP A 557 3.91 -13.65 -5.69
N ALA A 558 4.37 -14.27 -4.60
CA ALA A 558 3.50 -14.75 -3.56
C ALA A 558 4.11 -14.61 -2.17
N CYS A 559 3.29 -14.65 -1.13
CA CYS A 559 3.74 -14.65 0.25
C CYS A 559 3.01 -15.74 1.03
N PHE A 560 3.72 -16.37 1.98
CA PHE A 560 3.10 -17.12 3.07
C PHE A 560 2.99 -16.24 4.29
N VAL A 561 1.85 -16.30 4.97
CA VAL A 561 1.59 -15.50 6.17
C VAL A 561 0.81 -16.37 7.14
N MET A 562 1.24 -16.45 8.40
CA MET A 562 0.52 -17.22 9.40
C MET A 562 -0.81 -16.55 9.74
N ALA A 563 -1.85 -17.36 9.97
CA ALA A 563 -3.18 -16.89 10.29
C ALA A 563 -3.20 -16.26 11.69
N ARG A 564 -2.58 -16.98 12.63
CA ARG A 564 -2.43 -16.56 14.02
C ARG A 564 -1.60 -15.28 14.08
N ASP A 565 -2.01 -14.28 14.87
CA ASP A 565 -1.32 -13.01 15.13
C ASP A 565 -1.13 -12.04 13.94
N PHE A 566 -0.95 -12.51 12.69
CA PHE A 566 -0.67 -11.62 11.54
C PHE A 566 -1.92 -11.26 10.74
N MET A 567 -2.92 -12.15 10.72
CA MET A 567 -4.13 -11.99 9.91
C MET A 567 -5.42 -11.89 10.73
N ASP A 568 -5.32 -11.81 12.06
CA ASP A 568 -6.47 -11.71 12.96
C ASP A 568 -7.17 -10.33 12.92
N ALA A 569 -8.24 -10.18 13.71
CA ALA A 569 -9.00 -8.94 13.84
C ALA A 569 -8.31 -7.84 14.65
N GLY A 570 -7.19 -8.18 15.31
CA GLY A 570 -6.47 -7.27 16.19
C GLY A 570 -5.60 -6.28 15.43
N ASP A 571 -5.03 -5.37 16.21
CA ASP A 571 -4.00 -4.44 15.74
C ASP A 571 -2.59 -4.86 16.20
N ASP A 572 -2.47 -6.08 16.72
CA ASP A 572 -1.18 -6.69 17.02
C ASP A 572 -0.43 -6.98 15.71
N TRP A 573 0.88 -6.75 15.68
CA TRP A 573 1.75 -7.04 14.52
C TRP A 573 1.30 -6.48 13.16
N PRO A 574 0.86 -5.21 13.07
CA PRO A 574 0.19 -4.72 11.86
C PRO A 574 1.07 -4.65 10.63
N TRP A 575 2.38 -4.60 10.83
CA TRP A 575 3.36 -4.46 9.76
C TRP A 575 3.89 -5.79 9.23
N ALA A 576 3.55 -6.93 9.85
CA ALA A 576 4.01 -8.25 9.41
C ALA A 576 3.46 -8.63 8.03
N TYR A 577 2.15 -8.51 7.82
CA TYR A 577 1.52 -8.78 6.52
C TYR A 577 2.06 -7.88 5.39
N PRO A 578 2.19 -6.54 5.58
CA PRO A 578 2.83 -5.65 4.60
C PRO A 578 4.32 -5.94 4.36
N HIS A 579 5.05 -6.38 5.39
CA HIS A 579 6.48 -6.70 5.32
C HIS A 579 6.77 -7.84 4.35
N GLU A 580 5.96 -8.91 4.38
CA GLU A 580 6.18 -10.06 3.49
C GLU A 580 6.04 -9.67 2.01
N ALA A 581 5.07 -8.81 1.68
CA ALA A 581 4.97 -8.23 0.35
C ALA A 581 6.18 -7.34 0.01
N GLY A 582 6.76 -6.70 1.02
CA GLY A 582 7.96 -5.89 0.90
C GLY A 582 9.21 -6.69 0.53
N HIS A 583 9.22 -8.02 0.71
CA HIS A 583 10.27 -8.87 0.14
C HIS A 583 10.09 -9.06 -1.36
N VAL A 584 8.86 -9.37 -1.77
CA VAL A 584 8.52 -9.82 -3.12
C VAL A 584 8.60 -8.67 -4.12
N LEU A 585 7.93 -7.57 -3.83
CA LEU A 585 7.70 -6.50 -4.79
C LEU A 585 8.98 -5.74 -5.20
N PRO A 586 9.92 -5.39 -4.30
CA PRO A 586 11.18 -4.76 -4.68
C PRO A 586 12.32 -5.76 -4.93
N ASP A 587 12.06 -7.06 -4.86
CA ASP A 587 13.06 -8.13 -5.01
C ASP A 587 14.24 -7.97 -4.05
N ALA A 588 13.95 -7.89 -2.74
CA ALA A 588 14.93 -7.60 -1.69
C ALA A 588 14.62 -8.33 -0.37
N PHE A 589 15.65 -8.47 0.46
CA PHE A 589 15.55 -9.02 1.82
C PHE A 589 15.41 -7.88 2.83
N HIS A 590 16.19 -7.94 3.90
CA HIS A 590 16.17 -6.95 4.95
C HIS A 590 17.08 -5.76 4.66
N VAL A 591 16.77 -4.64 5.30
CA VAL A 591 17.71 -3.52 5.45
C VAL A 591 18.94 -3.95 6.28
N ASP A 592 20.08 -3.30 6.04
CA ASP A 592 21.26 -3.38 6.90
C ASP A 592 20.90 -2.82 8.29
N ASN A 593 20.85 -3.70 9.29
CA ASN A 593 20.49 -3.33 10.67
C ASN A 593 21.45 -2.29 11.30
N ALA A 594 22.63 -2.06 10.72
CA ALA A 594 23.53 -0.99 11.14
C ALA A 594 23.12 0.41 10.63
N SER A 595 22.16 0.51 9.72
CA SER A 595 21.66 1.79 9.22
C SER A 595 20.91 2.57 10.32
N PRO A 596 21.12 3.89 10.47
CA PRO A 596 20.41 4.70 11.46
C PRO A 596 18.88 4.72 11.26
N LEU A 597 18.41 4.35 10.07
CA LEU A 597 17.00 4.26 9.71
C LEU A 597 16.52 2.81 9.52
N ALA A 598 17.28 1.82 9.98
CA ALA A 598 16.87 0.43 9.92
C ALA A 598 15.62 0.18 10.77
N SER A 599 15.55 0.73 12.00
CA SER A 599 14.42 0.55 12.92
C SER A 599 13.07 0.90 12.29
N PRO A 600 12.91 2.12 11.72
CA PRO A 600 11.65 2.54 11.13
C PRO A 600 11.33 1.91 9.77
N CYS A 601 12.31 1.30 9.09
CA CYS A 601 12.09 0.72 7.77
C CYS A 601 11.18 -0.51 7.87
N LEU A 602 10.20 -0.61 6.97
CA LEU A 602 9.32 -1.78 6.90
C LEU A 602 10.14 -3.07 6.75
N MET A 603 11.25 -3.02 5.99
CA MET A 603 12.11 -4.19 5.70
C MET A 603 13.10 -4.55 6.81
N ARG A 604 12.88 -4.13 8.05
CA ARG A 604 13.71 -4.56 9.18
C ARG A 604 13.44 -6.04 9.50
N GLU A 605 14.50 -6.80 9.78
CA GLU A 605 14.43 -8.23 10.11
C GLU A 605 13.55 -8.57 11.33
N THR A 606 13.51 -7.69 12.33
CA THR A 606 12.65 -7.86 13.51
C THR A 606 11.42 -6.96 13.40
N VAL A 607 10.35 -7.46 12.78
CA VAL A 607 9.06 -6.76 12.66
C VAL A 607 8.28 -6.89 13.96
N LEU A 608 8.77 -6.31 15.04
CA LEU A 608 8.22 -6.58 16.38
C LEU A 608 7.88 -5.37 17.23
N SER A 609 6.84 -4.64 16.85
CA SER A 609 6.14 -3.81 17.82
C SER A 609 4.62 -3.99 17.73
N GLN A 610 4.03 -4.63 18.74
CA GLN A 610 2.59 -4.65 18.98
C GLN A 610 2.02 -3.23 19.17
N LEU A 611 2.84 -2.30 19.67
CA LEU A 611 2.42 -0.95 20.08
C LEU A 611 2.51 0.13 18.98
N CYS A 612 2.98 -0.21 17.78
CA CYS A 612 3.12 0.71 16.64
C CYS A 612 3.77 2.09 16.91
N PRO A 613 4.86 2.20 17.70
CA PRO A 613 5.49 3.48 17.96
C PRO A 613 6.00 4.15 16.66
N VAL A 614 6.29 5.44 16.77
CA VAL A 614 6.72 6.31 15.67
C VAL A 614 7.95 5.79 14.92
N ASP A 615 8.85 5.10 15.63
CA ASP A 615 10.12 4.53 15.17
C ASP A 615 10.06 3.02 14.86
N ALA A 616 8.86 2.44 14.82
CA ALA A 616 8.60 1.07 14.40
C ALA A 616 8.77 0.86 12.90
N SER A 617 8.88 -0.41 12.48
CA SER A 617 9.05 -0.85 11.09
C SER A 617 7.81 -0.58 10.23
N LYS A 618 7.60 0.68 9.82
CA LYS A 618 6.41 1.11 9.04
C LYS A 618 6.72 1.98 7.81
N ARG A 619 7.99 2.29 7.53
CA ARG A 619 8.39 3.21 6.46
C ARG A 619 8.91 2.51 5.22
N LEU A 620 8.45 3.00 4.08
CA LEU A 620 8.99 2.69 2.76
C LEU A 620 9.72 3.94 2.25
N PHE A 621 10.97 4.11 2.68
CA PHE A 621 11.75 5.30 2.35
C PHE A 621 11.96 5.47 0.85
N ASP A 622 11.84 6.71 0.39
CA ASP A 622 12.18 7.13 -0.96
C ASP A 622 13.26 8.23 -0.98
N THR A 623 13.63 8.67 -2.19
CA THR A 623 14.63 9.72 -2.38
C THR A 623 14.18 11.01 -1.70
N PRO A 624 15.02 11.62 -0.83
CA PRO A 624 16.48 11.46 -0.75
C PRO A 624 17.01 10.39 0.23
N VAL A 625 16.17 9.69 0.97
CA VAL A 625 16.59 8.68 1.95
C VAL A 625 16.85 7.34 1.26
N ASN A 626 18.13 7.07 1.00
CA ASN A 626 18.57 5.79 0.48
C ASN A 626 18.99 4.84 1.61
N ILE A 627 18.51 3.61 1.52
CA ILE A 627 18.75 2.56 2.50
C ILE A 627 19.50 1.41 1.82
N ARG A 628 20.33 0.71 2.59
CA ARG A 628 21.10 -0.44 2.11
C ARG A 628 20.29 -1.72 2.36
N TYR A 629 20.00 -2.46 1.30
CA TYR A 629 19.21 -3.69 1.34
C TYR A 629 20.05 -4.90 0.96
N ALA A 630 19.79 -6.02 1.62
CA ALA A 630 20.33 -7.31 1.22
C ALA A 630 19.58 -7.80 -0.03
N CYS A 631 20.32 -8.23 -1.03
CA CYS A 631 19.83 -8.91 -2.23
C CYS A 631 20.69 -10.15 -2.47
N TRP A 632 20.25 -11.05 -3.33
CA TRP A 632 21.03 -12.24 -3.65
C TRP A 632 22.36 -11.95 -4.33
N ASP A 633 23.42 -12.64 -3.89
CA ASP A 633 24.70 -12.72 -4.59
C ASP A 633 24.88 -14.12 -5.23
N PRO A 634 24.78 -14.25 -6.57
CA PRO A 634 24.97 -15.53 -7.25
C PRO A 634 26.42 -16.04 -7.20
N ALA A 635 27.40 -15.22 -6.78
CA ALA A 635 28.79 -15.63 -6.62
C ALA A 635 29.06 -16.39 -5.31
N GLN A 636 28.07 -16.49 -4.42
CA GLN A 636 28.25 -17.08 -3.10
C GLN A 636 27.41 -18.37 -2.95
N PRO A 637 28.01 -19.51 -2.53
CA PRO A 637 27.36 -20.82 -2.56
C PRO A 637 26.41 -21.13 -1.39
N THR A 638 26.19 -20.21 -0.45
CA THR A 638 25.44 -20.45 0.79
C THR A 638 24.20 -19.55 0.94
N VAL A 639 23.13 -20.09 1.54
CA VAL A 639 21.96 -19.33 1.98
C VAL A 639 22.39 -18.18 2.90
N GLY A 640 21.94 -16.96 2.62
CA GLY A 640 22.23 -15.78 3.45
C GLY A 640 23.45 -14.96 3.03
N ALA A 641 24.24 -15.41 2.04
CA ALA A 641 25.27 -14.57 1.44
C ALA A 641 24.63 -13.53 0.50
N ALA A 642 24.44 -12.33 1.03
CA ALA A 642 23.79 -11.24 0.33
C ALA A 642 24.80 -10.25 -0.26
N ARG A 643 24.51 -9.76 -1.46
CA ARG A 643 25.08 -8.50 -1.93
C ARG A 643 24.24 -7.38 -1.33
N TRP A 644 24.90 -6.30 -0.96
CA TRP A 644 24.21 -5.13 -0.45
C TRP A 644 24.07 -4.06 -1.52
N VAL A 645 22.87 -3.55 -1.70
CA VAL A 645 22.55 -2.49 -2.67
C VAL A 645 21.93 -1.32 -1.94
N THR A 646 22.42 -0.12 -2.23
CA THR A 646 21.88 1.12 -1.65
C THR A 646 20.93 1.76 -2.65
N GLY A 647 19.75 2.16 -2.19
CA GLY A 647 18.79 2.89 -3.03
C GLY A 647 17.47 3.15 -2.32
N SER A 648 16.53 3.73 -3.05
CA SER A 648 15.15 3.94 -2.62
C SER A 648 14.35 2.65 -2.73
N MET A 649 13.56 2.35 -1.69
CA MET A 649 12.66 1.21 -1.75
C MET A 649 11.57 1.45 -2.79
N ALA A 650 11.01 2.66 -2.83
CA ALA A 650 9.96 3.07 -3.77
C ALA A 650 10.37 2.87 -5.25
N GLU A 651 11.61 3.21 -5.60
CA GLU A 651 12.15 3.00 -6.96
C GLU A 651 12.23 1.51 -7.32
N ARG A 652 12.64 0.67 -6.36
CA ARG A 652 12.67 -0.79 -6.56
C ARG A 652 11.26 -1.36 -6.71
N PHE A 653 10.28 -0.91 -5.93
CA PHE A 653 8.88 -1.31 -6.11
C PHE A 653 8.38 -1.01 -7.52
N ARG A 654 8.59 0.22 -8.01
CA ARG A 654 8.10 0.66 -9.32
C ARG A 654 8.78 -0.05 -10.48
N SER A 655 10.07 -0.40 -10.33
CA SER A 655 10.83 -1.07 -11.39
C SER A 655 10.69 -2.59 -11.39
N ARG A 656 10.82 -3.24 -10.22
CA ARG A 656 10.81 -4.70 -10.10
C ARG A 656 9.40 -5.25 -9.99
N GLY A 657 8.53 -4.62 -9.20
CA GLY A 657 7.15 -5.04 -8.96
C GLY A 657 6.18 -4.77 -10.10
N ALA A 658 6.63 -4.20 -11.22
CA ALA A 658 5.76 -3.68 -12.27
C ALA A 658 4.75 -4.69 -12.84
N SER A 659 5.04 -5.99 -12.83
CA SER A 659 4.12 -7.01 -13.37
C SER A 659 2.84 -7.18 -12.54
N VAL A 660 2.91 -6.93 -11.23
CA VAL A 660 1.78 -7.04 -10.31
C VAL A 660 1.09 -5.70 -10.04
N LEU A 661 1.62 -4.62 -10.63
CA LEU A 661 1.07 -3.28 -10.54
C LEU A 661 0.21 -2.94 -11.76
N GLU A 662 -0.94 -2.35 -11.53
CA GLU A 662 -1.77 -1.75 -12.58
C GLU A 662 -1.91 -0.24 -12.38
N ASN A 663 -2.43 0.45 -13.40
CA ASN A 663 -2.77 1.86 -13.29
C ASN A 663 -3.93 2.06 -12.31
N TRP A 664 -4.06 3.28 -11.79
CA TRP A 664 -5.01 3.63 -10.73
C TRP A 664 -6.44 3.17 -10.97
#